data_AF-A0A8D8SE11-F1
#
_entry.id   AF-A0A8D8SE11-F1
#
_cell.length_a   1.000
_cell.length_b   1.000
_cell.length_c   1.000
_cell.angle_alpha   90.00
_cell.angle_beta   90.00
_cell.angle_gamma   90.00
#
_symmetry.space_group_name_H-M   'P 1'
#
loop_
_entity.id
_entity.type
_entity.pdbx_description
1 polymer ?
#
loop_
_entity_poly.entity_id
_entity_poly.type
_entity_poly.pdbx_seq_one_letter_code
_entity_poly.pdbx_strand_id
1 'polypeptide(L)'
;MNEVKHETNTSALSWDSMSVPQGPPIPITHENIQQVMVPVPIKMQPPPNLNPMMDHGAPMQQGPMTPHQGVQMGAPYMDHELPPELIQQGWRKFWSKRENRPYFWNRVTGESLWDMPQFDPIGDPLGICAGPAPPHTPTMNNMNMPPQAMKRRASDGMGMGGPPLPKKFILSGPWDLEIVTNVIILERPPTTMPQPHPEIELFRCNLTNKLRNLLQEMCHSREGIDAPNDSFNRWLMERKVIDTGSDPLLPTSCYPEISPGMYREIMNDIPLKLKKPKYTGDARKQLSKYAEAAKKMIESRNASPESRKVVKWNAEDTFAWLRKTVGATYDDFQERLNHLKTQCQPHLTETVKDSVEKICLKIYHLSSEHAKKIRDKHNELLASNGILEPPPPMSSMNCRKVWCYPIQFATPSCRMPTIEYHPDKEQIMLRFQNDTVTVNNLQFQKLEHLYRYSCFDDKKFELFLPRVWCLLKRYNTFLGIMGQMNILDTQHTGHKTQASLPGPVMECLNRQFGVTFECFASPLNCYFRQYCSMFADTDSYFGSRGPILDLKAVSGSFQAHPPYCEELMEATVTHIEQLLADSPEPLSFIVFVPDHRDPTPNALVKLEASHFKRKQVVVPAFEHEFRIGIQHMVTNKTDLNVKSQHGTLVVWLQNSAGYSKWPPTEDKVEKLLDAFRPGRERERDKLELLSPKAEPNPQTPPSETQTQPPLGGGPQVKMNNHNNVAMYPPVGS
;
A
#
# COMPACT_ATOMS: atom_id res chain seq x y z
N MET A 1 48.05 30.73 -26.29
CA MET A 1 49.31 29.95 -26.37
C MET A 1 50.16 30.38 -25.18
N ASN A 2 50.88 29.44 -24.56
CA ASN A 2 51.67 29.59 -23.34
C ASN A 2 50.88 29.79 -22.03
N GLU A 3 51.48 29.29 -20.95
CA GLU A 3 50.92 29.10 -19.61
C GLU A 3 51.25 30.28 -18.68
N VAL A 4 50.51 30.39 -17.57
CA VAL A 4 51.04 30.97 -16.31
C VAL A 4 50.70 29.99 -15.18
N LYS A 5 51.67 29.77 -14.28
CA LYS A 5 51.54 28.83 -13.16
C LYS A 5 50.68 29.41 -12.03
N HIS A 6 49.90 28.58 -11.36
CA HIS A 6 49.32 28.91 -10.06
C HIS A 6 50.13 28.28 -8.93
N GLU A 7 50.53 29.09 -7.95
CA GLU A 7 51.20 28.63 -6.74
C GLU A 7 50.19 28.10 -5.72
N THR A 8 50.53 26.98 -5.07
CA THR A 8 49.75 26.41 -3.98
C THR A 8 50.06 27.14 -2.68
N ASN A 9 49.07 27.80 -2.08
CA ASN A 9 49.18 28.37 -0.74
C ASN A 9 48.35 27.53 0.26
N THR A 10 48.99 27.05 1.32
CA THR A 10 48.38 26.16 2.32
C THR A 10 48.56 26.74 3.72
N SER A 11 47.45 27.03 4.40
CA SER A 11 47.43 27.47 5.78
C SER A 11 46.58 26.54 6.63
N ALA A 12 47.24 25.68 7.42
CA ALA A 12 46.60 24.94 8.48
C ALA A 12 46.52 25.81 9.75
N LEU A 13 45.40 25.75 10.47
CA LEU A 13 45.24 26.33 11.81
C LEU A 13 44.61 25.28 12.72
N SER A 14 45.26 25.03 13.86
CA SER A 14 44.79 24.11 14.90
C SER A 14 43.69 24.75 15.75
N TRP A 15 42.71 23.94 16.14
CA TRP A 15 41.63 24.33 17.05
C TRP A 15 41.67 23.47 18.31
N ASP A 16 42.63 23.78 19.17
CA ASP A 16 42.61 23.35 20.58
C ASP A 16 41.99 24.45 21.46
N SER A 17 41.47 24.05 22.62
CA SER A 17 40.93 24.92 23.68
C SER A 17 39.70 25.80 23.36
N MET A 18 38.51 25.25 23.58
CA MET A 18 37.44 25.98 24.29
C MET A 18 36.71 25.01 25.24
N SER A 19 36.68 25.34 26.53
CA SER A 19 36.08 24.52 27.58
C SER A 19 34.68 24.99 27.94
N VAL A 20 33.74 24.05 28.09
CA VAL A 20 32.36 24.30 28.52
C VAL A 20 32.22 23.95 30.01
N PRO A 21 31.64 24.82 30.86
CA PRO A 21 31.50 24.55 32.29
C PRO A 21 30.43 23.48 32.57
N GLN A 22 30.73 22.54 33.47
CA GLN A 22 29.75 21.58 33.99
C GLN A 22 29.03 22.15 35.23
N GLY A 23 27.72 21.97 35.30
CA GLY A 23 26.94 22.17 36.52
C GLY A 23 27.05 20.97 37.47
N PRO A 24 26.78 21.14 38.78
CA PRO A 24 26.90 20.06 39.76
C PRO A 24 25.79 19.01 39.61
N PRO A 25 26.07 17.73 39.94
CA PRO A 25 25.08 16.65 39.86
C PRO A 25 24.06 16.70 41.00
N ILE A 26 22.81 16.37 40.70
CA ILE A 26 21.73 16.18 41.69
C ILE A 26 21.75 14.71 42.14
N PRO A 27 21.85 14.40 43.46
CA PRO A 27 21.82 13.03 43.94
C PRO A 27 20.39 12.46 43.94
N ILE A 28 20.21 11.26 43.37
CA ILE A 28 18.97 10.48 43.48
C ILE A 28 19.16 9.46 44.60
N THR A 29 18.35 9.54 45.65
CA THR A 29 18.39 8.61 46.78
C THR A 29 17.47 7.40 46.57
N HIS A 30 17.99 6.20 46.81
CA HIS A 30 17.22 4.94 46.76
C HIS A 30 16.59 4.63 48.13
N GLU A 31 15.32 5.00 48.35
CA GLU A 31 14.53 4.47 49.47
C GLU A 31 13.06 4.22 49.09
N ASN A 32 12.74 2.98 48.72
CA ASN A 32 11.76 2.14 49.42
C ASN A 32 11.59 0.79 48.71
N ILE A 33 11.91 -0.30 49.40
CA ILE A 33 11.53 -1.66 49.00
C ILE A 33 10.38 -2.09 49.91
N GLN A 34 9.17 -2.20 49.37
CA GLN A 34 8.04 -2.85 50.04
C GLN A 34 7.65 -4.14 49.32
N GLN A 35 7.00 -5.02 50.06
CA GLN A 35 7.08 -6.47 49.80
C GLN A 35 6.00 -7.02 48.87
N VAL A 36 6.37 -8.13 48.24
CA VAL A 36 5.58 -9.01 47.39
C VAL A 36 4.18 -9.30 47.93
N MET A 37 3.16 -9.16 47.08
CA MET A 37 1.93 -9.95 47.14
C MET A 37 1.56 -10.45 45.73
N VAL A 38 1.26 -11.75 45.61
CA VAL A 38 0.90 -12.41 44.34
C VAL A 38 -0.54 -12.92 44.40
N PRO A 39 -1.45 -12.45 43.54
CA PRO A 39 -2.80 -13.00 43.43
C PRO A 39 -2.79 -14.41 42.79
N VAL A 40 -3.49 -15.37 43.42
CA VAL A 40 -3.58 -16.76 42.95
C VAL A 40 -4.87 -16.96 42.11
N PRO A 41 -4.85 -17.73 41.00
CA PRO A 41 -6.05 -17.91 40.17
C PRO A 41 -7.16 -18.73 40.85
N ILE A 42 -8.40 -18.24 40.78
CA ILE A 42 -9.59 -18.95 41.25
C ILE A 42 -10.14 -19.84 40.12
N LYS A 43 -10.32 -21.13 40.40
CA LYS A 43 -11.07 -22.07 39.55
C LYS A 43 -12.57 -21.93 39.77
N MET A 44 -13.36 -22.06 38.71
CA MET A 44 -14.78 -22.41 38.79
C MET A 44 -15.11 -23.58 37.85
N GLN A 45 -16.05 -24.42 38.23
CA GLN A 45 -16.58 -25.54 37.44
C GLN A 45 -18.12 -25.44 37.33
N PRO A 46 -18.76 -26.02 36.29
CA PRO A 46 -20.18 -25.81 35.98
C PRO A 46 -21.11 -26.92 36.52
N PRO A 47 -22.37 -26.57 36.83
CA PRO A 47 -23.51 -27.49 36.91
C PRO A 47 -24.64 -27.05 35.90
N PRO A 48 -25.80 -27.75 35.73
CA PRO A 48 -26.03 -28.45 34.45
C PRO A 48 -27.41 -28.21 33.77
N ASN A 49 -27.63 -28.88 32.63
CA ASN A 49 -28.89 -28.94 31.88
C ASN A 49 -30.10 -29.46 32.69
N LEU A 50 -31.29 -28.89 32.43
CA LEU A 50 -32.59 -29.58 32.54
C LEU A 50 -33.61 -29.03 31.50
N ASN A 51 -34.52 -29.90 31.06
CA ASN A 51 -35.65 -29.75 30.11
C ASN A 51 -36.62 -30.95 30.38
N PRO A 52 -37.80 -31.21 29.73
CA PRO A 52 -38.48 -30.57 28.59
C PRO A 52 -40.05 -30.47 28.76
N MET A 53 -40.82 -30.58 27.65
CA MET A 53 -42.32 -30.77 27.52
C MET A 53 -43.21 -29.51 27.63
N MET A 54 -44.38 -29.31 26.99
CA MET A 54 -45.35 -30.01 26.07
C MET A 54 -46.24 -28.90 25.40
N ASP A 55 -47.19 -29.04 24.44
CA ASP A 55 -47.54 -29.93 23.31
C ASP A 55 -48.82 -29.36 22.55
N HIS A 56 -49.40 -30.07 21.56
CA HIS A 56 -50.69 -29.85 20.83
C HIS A 56 -50.66 -28.86 19.62
N GLY A 57 -51.42 -29.02 18.52
CA GLY A 57 -52.34 -30.08 18.04
C GLY A 57 -52.94 -29.76 16.62
N ALA A 58 -53.43 -30.76 15.86
CA ALA A 58 -53.89 -30.68 14.44
C ALA A 58 -55.40 -31.08 14.29
N PRO A 59 -56.03 -31.61 13.17
CA PRO A 59 -55.60 -31.97 11.79
C PRO A 59 -56.67 -31.75 10.63
N MET A 60 -56.54 -32.50 9.50
CA MET A 60 -57.54 -32.88 8.43
C MET A 60 -57.65 -32.06 7.11
N GLN A 61 -58.06 -32.59 5.91
CA GLN A 61 -57.77 -33.88 5.20
C GLN A 61 -58.33 -33.96 3.72
N GLN A 62 -57.59 -34.63 2.81
CA GLN A 62 -58.02 -35.48 1.64
C GLN A 62 -58.63 -34.95 0.29
N GLY A 63 -58.48 -35.78 -0.79
CA GLY A 63 -58.87 -35.57 -2.22
C GLY A 63 -60.09 -36.42 -2.69
N PRO A 64 -60.28 -36.86 -3.99
CA PRO A 64 -59.29 -37.60 -4.84
C PRO A 64 -59.40 -37.60 -6.42
N MET A 65 -58.40 -38.18 -7.13
CA MET A 65 -58.37 -38.90 -8.48
C MET A 65 -58.95 -38.26 -9.80
N THR A 66 -58.23 -38.02 -10.94
CA THR A 66 -57.47 -38.83 -11.98
C THR A 66 -58.32 -39.43 -13.14
N PRO A 67 -57.81 -39.84 -14.36
CA PRO A 67 -56.40 -40.00 -14.85
C PRO A 67 -56.02 -39.58 -16.32
N HIS A 68 -54.70 -39.38 -16.56
CA HIS A 68 -53.90 -39.57 -17.83
C HIS A 68 -54.20 -38.67 -19.07
N GLN A 69 -53.24 -38.22 -19.92
CA GLN A 69 -51.87 -38.67 -20.26
C GLN A 69 -50.88 -37.49 -20.53
N GLY A 70 -49.57 -37.70 -20.36
CA GLY A 70 -48.53 -37.14 -21.27
C GLY A 70 -47.63 -35.95 -20.84
N VAL A 71 -46.31 -36.22 -20.83
CA VAL A 71 -45.17 -35.33 -21.24
C VAL A 71 -44.59 -34.26 -20.28
N GLN A 72 -43.31 -34.49 -19.91
CA GLN A 72 -42.20 -33.57 -19.52
C GLN A 72 -42.15 -32.84 -18.15
N MET A 73 -40.91 -32.47 -17.80
CA MET A 73 -40.42 -31.86 -16.56
C MET A 73 -40.75 -30.37 -16.44
N GLY A 74 -40.83 -29.86 -15.21
CA GLY A 74 -40.85 -28.42 -14.93
C GLY A 74 -40.20 -28.07 -13.59
N ALA A 75 -39.20 -27.19 -13.61
CA ALA A 75 -38.71 -26.46 -12.44
C ALA A 75 -39.09 -24.98 -12.60
N PRO A 76 -39.58 -24.28 -11.54
CA PRO A 76 -40.21 -22.97 -11.69
C PRO A 76 -39.20 -21.81 -11.74
N TYR A 77 -38.44 -21.72 -12.82
CA TYR A 77 -37.89 -20.44 -13.27
C TYR A 77 -38.91 -19.78 -14.20
N MET A 78 -39.51 -18.67 -13.76
CA MET A 78 -40.49 -17.93 -14.58
C MET A 78 -39.79 -17.23 -15.74
N ASP A 79 -39.87 -17.82 -16.93
CA ASP A 79 -39.41 -17.17 -18.15
C ASP A 79 -40.47 -16.16 -18.60
N HIS A 80 -40.28 -14.90 -18.22
CA HIS A 80 -41.13 -13.81 -18.70
C HIS A 80 -40.93 -13.60 -20.20
N GLU A 81 -41.94 -13.96 -20.99
CA GLU A 81 -42.12 -13.49 -22.36
C GLU A 81 -42.30 -11.97 -22.39
N LEU A 82 -42.09 -11.38 -23.57
CA LEU A 82 -42.37 -9.96 -23.78
C LEU A 82 -43.87 -9.68 -23.78
N PRO A 83 -44.34 -8.53 -23.25
CA PRO A 83 -45.70 -8.06 -23.43
C PRO A 83 -46.15 -8.08 -24.91
N PRO A 84 -47.38 -8.52 -25.23
CA PRO A 84 -47.89 -8.61 -26.60
C PRO A 84 -47.77 -7.30 -27.40
N GLU A 85 -47.84 -6.16 -26.72
CA GLU A 85 -47.75 -4.81 -27.29
C GLU A 85 -46.33 -4.54 -27.82
N LEU A 86 -45.30 -4.90 -27.05
CA LEU A 86 -43.90 -4.82 -27.50
C LEU A 86 -43.62 -5.83 -28.61
N ILE A 87 -44.26 -7.01 -28.57
CA ILE A 87 -44.18 -8.01 -29.64
C ILE A 87 -44.80 -7.48 -30.96
N GLN A 88 -45.90 -6.74 -30.90
CA GLN A 88 -46.51 -6.05 -32.05
C GLN A 88 -45.63 -4.90 -32.56
N GLN A 89 -45.03 -4.12 -31.65
CA GLN A 89 -44.04 -3.07 -31.99
C GLN A 89 -42.71 -3.62 -32.53
N GLY A 90 -42.56 -4.94 -32.66
CA GLY A 90 -41.43 -5.58 -33.31
C GLY A 90 -40.27 -6.00 -32.40
N TRP A 91 -40.39 -5.82 -31.07
CA TRP A 91 -39.36 -6.25 -30.11
C TRP A 91 -39.35 -7.77 -29.93
N ARG A 92 -38.14 -8.35 -29.81
CA ARG A 92 -37.91 -9.78 -29.50
C ARG A 92 -36.73 -9.91 -28.52
N LYS A 93 -36.82 -10.89 -27.62
CA LYS A 93 -35.80 -11.23 -26.60
C LYS A 93 -34.81 -12.25 -27.19
N PHE A 94 -33.51 -12.00 -27.05
CA PHE A 94 -32.42 -12.85 -27.53
C PHE A 94 -31.37 -13.04 -26.42
N TRP A 95 -30.48 -14.03 -26.56
CA TRP A 95 -29.38 -14.28 -25.61
C TRP A 95 -28.02 -13.89 -26.20
N SER A 96 -27.27 -13.02 -25.53
CA SER A 96 -25.89 -12.72 -25.93
C SER A 96 -24.94 -13.77 -25.36
N LYS A 97 -24.39 -14.63 -26.22
CA LYS A 97 -23.31 -15.56 -25.84
C LYS A 97 -22.00 -14.88 -25.45
N ARG A 98 -21.81 -13.59 -25.79
CA ARG A 98 -20.61 -12.81 -25.43
C ARG A 98 -20.74 -12.19 -24.03
N GLU A 99 -21.88 -11.55 -23.76
CA GLU A 99 -22.15 -10.82 -22.51
C GLU A 99 -22.85 -11.70 -21.45
N ASN A 100 -23.12 -12.95 -21.78
CA ASN A 100 -23.84 -13.96 -20.98
C ASN A 100 -25.13 -13.46 -20.29
N ARG A 101 -25.91 -12.65 -21.02
CA ARG A 101 -27.18 -12.09 -20.56
C ARG A 101 -28.17 -11.90 -21.72
N PRO A 102 -29.48 -11.77 -21.46
CA PRO A 102 -30.44 -11.49 -22.52
C PRO A 102 -30.32 -10.04 -23.01
N TYR A 103 -30.85 -9.77 -24.19
CA TYR A 103 -31.05 -8.45 -24.77
C TYR A 103 -32.32 -8.43 -25.62
N PHE A 104 -32.82 -7.23 -25.91
CA PHE A 104 -34.04 -6.99 -26.68
C PHE A 104 -33.66 -6.32 -28.01
N TRP A 105 -34.14 -6.86 -29.12
CA TRP A 105 -33.93 -6.31 -30.46
C TRP A 105 -35.26 -5.96 -31.11
N ASN A 106 -35.36 -4.77 -31.71
CA ASN A 106 -36.53 -4.36 -32.47
C ASN A 106 -36.31 -4.65 -33.97
N ARG A 107 -37.17 -5.48 -34.57
CA ARG A 107 -37.07 -5.85 -35.99
C ARG A 107 -37.48 -4.73 -36.97
N VAL A 108 -38.18 -3.70 -36.50
CA VAL A 108 -38.68 -2.57 -37.29
C VAL A 108 -37.70 -1.39 -37.26
N THR A 109 -37.12 -1.05 -36.10
CA THR A 109 -36.13 0.04 -35.98
C THR A 109 -34.67 -0.43 -36.10
N GLY A 110 -34.41 -1.73 -35.92
CA GLY A 110 -33.06 -2.32 -35.90
C GLY A 110 -32.32 -2.16 -34.56
N GLU A 111 -32.91 -1.47 -33.59
CA GLU A 111 -32.29 -1.13 -32.30
C GLU A 111 -32.09 -2.33 -31.38
N SER A 112 -31.00 -2.32 -30.59
CA SER A 112 -30.72 -3.32 -29.54
C SER A 112 -30.58 -2.66 -28.17
N LEU A 113 -31.38 -3.10 -27.20
CA LEU A 113 -31.35 -2.66 -25.80
C LEU A 113 -31.02 -3.84 -24.87
N TRP A 114 -30.34 -3.58 -23.76
CA TRP A 114 -30.03 -4.62 -22.77
C TRP A 114 -31.11 -4.77 -21.69
N ASP A 115 -31.84 -3.69 -21.45
CA ASP A 115 -32.93 -3.60 -20.48
C ASP A 115 -34.28 -3.59 -21.23
N MET A 116 -35.37 -3.96 -20.55
CA MET A 116 -36.67 -4.11 -21.20
C MET A 116 -37.19 -2.75 -21.70
N PRO A 117 -37.65 -2.64 -22.97
CA PRO A 117 -38.23 -1.40 -23.50
C PRO A 117 -39.41 -0.93 -22.65
N GLN A 118 -39.46 0.36 -22.34
CA GLN A 118 -40.57 0.97 -21.60
C GLN A 118 -41.65 1.43 -22.58
N PHE A 119 -42.91 1.08 -22.28
CA PHE A 119 -44.09 1.56 -23.00
C PHE A 119 -44.71 2.72 -22.20
N ASP A 120 -44.85 3.89 -22.82
CA ASP A 120 -45.55 5.04 -22.24
C ASP A 120 -47.02 5.02 -22.71
N PRO A 121 -48.01 4.88 -21.81
CA PRO A 121 -49.42 4.75 -22.20
C PRO A 121 -50.08 6.02 -22.75
N ILE A 122 -49.43 7.18 -22.70
CA ILE A 122 -50.06 8.48 -23.03
C ILE A 122 -49.46 9.06 -24.32
N GLY A 123 -49.85 8.46 -25.46
CA GLY A 123 -49.44 8.88 -26.81
C GLY A 123 -50.53 8.63 -27.85
N ASP A 124 -51.58 9.46 -27.86
CA ASP A 124 -52.65 9.42 -28.86
C ASP A 124 -52.10 9.80 -30.27
N PRO A 125 -52.22 8.93 -31.29
CA PRO A 125 -51.64 9.16 -32.61
C PRO A 125 -52.54 9.94 -33.60
N LEU A 126 -53.62 10.62 -33.16
CA LEU A 126 -54.52 11.39 -34.05
C LEU A 126 -54.67 12.88 -33.65
N GLY A 127 -53.68 13.69 -34.05
CA GLY A 127 -53.64 15.13 -33.70
C GLY A 127 -54.68 16.01 -34.41
N ILE A 128 -55.72 16.44 -33.69
CA ILE A 128 -56.62 17.55 -34.05
C ILE A 128 -56.90 18.42 -32.81
N CYS A 129 -56.40 19.67 -32.79
CA CYS A 129 -57.03 20.89 -32.24
C CYS A 129 -56.02 22.06 -32.27
N ALA A 130 -56.49 23.30 -32.46
CA ALA A 130 -55.61 24.44 -32.72
C ALA A 130 -55.94 25.71 -31.90
N GLY A 131 -54.90 26.31 -31.31
CA GLY A 131 -54.87 27.69 -30.80
C GLY A 131 -55.69 27.98 -29.53
N PRO A 132 -55.77 29.26 -29.11
CA PRO A 132 -55.07 30.45 -29.61
C PRO A 132 -54.13 31.12 -28.57
N ALA A 133 -53.34 32.10 -29.00
CA ALA A 133 -52.47 32.91 -28.13
C ALA A 133 -52.92 34.39 -28.06
N PRO A 134 -52.88 35.05 -26.87
CA PRO A 134 -53.01 36.50 -26.71
C PRO A 134 -51.76 37.12 -25.99
N PRO A 135 -51.61 38.46 -25.83
CA PRO A 135 -50.75 39.21 -26.76
C PRO A 135 -49.75 40.20 -26.11
N HIS A 136 -48.98 40.92 -26.96
CA HIS A 136 -48.12 42.06 -26.61
C HIS A 136 -48.96 43.37 -26.40
N THR A 137 -48.50 44.57 -25.98
CA THR A 137 -47.20 45.26 -25.68
C THR A 137 -47.58 46.56 -24.85
N PRO A 138 -46.80 47.67 -24.69
CA PRO A 138 -45.34 47.96 -24.63
C PRO A 138 -44.92 48.91 -23.45
N THR A 139 -43.72 49.52 -23.57
CA THR A 139 -43.24 50.86 -23.10
C THR A 139 -42.56 51.11 -21.72
N MET A 140 -41.29 51.52 -21.83
CA MET A 140 -40.55 52.65 -21.20
C MET A 140 -40.06 52.69 -19.72
N ASN A 141 -38.78 53.11 -19.64
CA ASN A 141 -37.91 53.63 -18.57
C ASN A 141 -38.51 54.13 -17.23
N ASN A 142 -37.79 53.87 -16.12
CA ASN A 142 -37.00 54.91 -15.43
C ASN A 142 -35.87 54.32 -14.53
N MET A 143 -34.95 55.16 -14.04
CA MET A 143 -33.88 54.82 -13.09
C MET A 143 -34.29 55.08 -11.62
N ASN A 144 -33.86 54.22 -10.68
CA ASN A 144 -33.26 54.62 -9.38
C ASN A 144 -32.81 53.41 -8.51
N MET A 145 -31.96 53.70 -7.51
CA MET A 145 -31.28 52.81 -6.55
C MET A 145 -31.67 53.20 -5.10
N PRO A 146 -31.24 52.54 -4.00
CA PRO A 146 -30.71 51.17 -3.72
C PRO A 146 -31.60 50.50 -2.61
N PRO A 147 -31.16 49.70 -1.58
CA PRO A 147 -29.93 48.91 -1.33
C PRO A 147 -30.17 47.45 -0.78
N GLN A 148 -29.08 46.83 -0.31
CA GLN A 148 -28.99 45.67 0.62
C GLN A 148 -29.46 44.27 0.15
N ALA A 149 -28.48 43.39 -0.09
CA ALA A 149 -28.68 41.94 -0.21
C ALA A 149 -28.60 41.25 1.17
N MET A 150 -29.73 40.73 1.67
CA MET A 150 -29.80 40.05 2.96
C MET A 150 -29.54 38.53 2.81
N LYS A 151 -28.67 37.96 3.65
CA LYS A 151 -28.39 36.51 3.68
C LYS A 151 -29.69 35.72 3.94
N ARG A 152 -30.00 34.73 3.10
CA ARG A 152 -30.94 33.65 3.43
C ARG A 152 -30.26 32.30 3.26
N ARG A 153 -30.54 31.39 4.20
CA ARG A 153 -30.08 29.99 4.15
C ARG A 153 -30.85 29.25 3.05
N ALA A 154 -30.22 28.25 2.44
CA ALA A 154 -30.97 27.19 1.80
C ALA A 154 -31.75 26.42 2.88
N SER A 155 -32.98 26.04 2.56
CA SER A 155 -33.76 25.03 3.27
C SER A 155 -34.18 24.03 2.22
N ASP A 156 -33.92 22.75 2.44
CA ASP A 156 -34.31 21.71 1.49
C ASP A 156 -35.83 21.64 1.37
N GLY A 157 -36.31 21.61 0.13
CA GLY A 157 -37.73 21.52 -0.20
C GLY A 157 -37.95 20.31 -1.12
N MET A 158 -38.61 19.28 -0.61
CA MET A 158 -38.88 18.04 -1.34
C MET A 158 -40.17 18.20 -2.17
N GLY A 159 -40.08 18.17 -3.50
CA GLY A 159 -41.28 18.09 -4.35
C GLY A 159 -41.15 18.58 -5.80
N MET A 160 -41.22 17.64 -6.74
CA MET A 160 -41.61 17.78 -8.15
C MET A 160 -40.82 18.70 -9.11
N GLY A 161 -40.57 18.22 -10.33
CA GLY A 161 -40.27 19.06 -11.50
C GLY A 161 -38.81 19.40 -11.80
N GLY A 162 -37.84 18.80 -11.10
CA GLY A 162 -36.41 18.98 -11.43
C GLY A 162 -36.02 18.31 -12.77
N PRO A 163 -35.01 18.83 -13.50
CA PRO A 163 -34.39 18.12 -14.62
C PRO A 163 -33.88 16.73 -14.19
N PRO A 164 -33.77 15.75 -15.10
CA PRO A 164 -33.27 14.43 -14.75
C PRO A 164 -31.87 14.54 -14.13
N LEU A 165 -31.73 14.01 -12.90
CA LEU A 165 -30.47 14.04 -12.17
C LEU A 165 -29.34 13.49 -13.08
N PRO A 166 -28.23 14.22 -13.24
CA PRO A 166 -27.17 13.83 -14.17
C PRO A 166 -26.65 12.45 -13.74
N LYS A 167 -26.74 11.47 -14.66
CA LYS A 167 -26.33 10.07 -14.40
C LYS A 167 -24.90 10.08 -13.85
N LYS A 168 -24.77 9.74 -12.56
CA LYS A 168 -23.49 9.80 -11.86
C LYS A 168 -22.53 8.80 -12.48
N PHE A 169 -21.49 9.30 -13.15
CA PHE A 169 -20.46 8.45 -13.75
C PHE A 169 -19.61 7.84 -12.63
N ILE A 170 -19.61 6.51 -12.53
CA ILE A 170 -18.83 5.75 -11.56
C ILE A 170 -17.67 5.09 -12.30
N LEU A 171 -16.43 5.44 -11.92
CA LEU A 171 -15.23 4.87 -12.54
C LEU A 171 -14.95 3.46 -12.02
N SER A 172 -15.27 2.44 -12.82
CA SER A 172 -14.93 1.04 -12.54
C SER A 172 -13.41 0.83 -12.45
N GLY A 173 -12.95 0.14 -11.40
CA GLY A 173 -11.55 -0.26 -11.25
C GLY A 173 -11.31 -1.09 -9.98
N PRO A 174 -10.05 -1.38 -9.63
CA PRO A 174 -9.68 -2.06 -8.37
C PRO A 174 -9.74 -1.11 -7.15
N TRP A 175 -10.80 -0.31 -7.07
CA TRP A 175 -11.04 0.76 -6.09
C TRP A 175 -12.54 1.03 -5.97
N ASP A 176 -12.95 1.64 -4.86
CA ASP A 176 -14.26 2.27 -4.72
C ASP A 176 -14.07 3.71 -4.24
N LEU A 177 -14.14 4.64 -5.20
CA LEU A 177 -14.04 6.07 -4.97
C LEU A 177 -15.38 6.69 -4.55
N GLU A 178 -16.47 5.92 -4.48
CA GLU A 178 -17.83 6.39 -4.17
C GLU A 178 -18.11 6.33 -2.67
N ILE A 179 -17.53 5.36 -1.96
CA ILE A 179 -17.57 5.22 -0.50
C ILE A 179 -17.17 6.53 0.20
N VAL A 180 -18.13 7.12 0.91
CA VAL A 180 -17.94 8.30 1.77
C VAL A 180 -17.09 7.95 2.99
N THR A 181 -16.32 8.91 3.49
CA THR A 181 -15.59 8.75 4.75
C THR A 181 -16.54 8.68 5.94
N ASN A 182 -16.26 7.78 6.90
CA ASN A 182 -16.80 7.85 8.24
C ASN A 182 -15.80 8.44 9.26
N VAL A 183 -14.65 8.93 8.78
CA VAL A 183 -13.59 9.46 9.62
C VAL A 183 -13.86 10.91 10.02
N ILE A 184 -13.88 11.14 11.33
CA ILE A 184 -13.90 12.47 11.96
C ILE A 184 -12.50 12.77 12.49
N ILE A 185 -11.99 13.96 12.22
CA ILE A 185 -10.73 14.50 12.73
C ILE A 185 -10.98 15.74 13.58
N LEU A 186 -9.96 16.19 14.31
CA LEU A 186 -9.89 17.58 14.76
C LEU A 186 -9.56 18.49 13.58
N GLU A 187 -10.26 19.63 13.48
CA GLU A 187 -10.04 20.68 12.50
C GLU A 187 -8.61 21.25 12.63
N ARG A 188 -7.92 21.38 11.50
CA ARG A 188 -6.49 21.72 11.44
C ARG A 188 -6.24 22.92 10.52
N PRO A 189 -5.27 23.79 10.82
CA PRO A 189 -4.92 24.91 9.94
C PRO A 189 -4.40 24.40 8.58
N PRO A 190 -4.52 25.20 7.51
CA PRO A 190 -3.82 24.94 6.25
C PRO A 190 -2.31 24.83 6.46
N THR A 191 -1.64 23.99 5.67
CA THR A 191 -0.18 23.84 5.73
C THR A 191 0.53 25.07 5.18
N THR A 192 1.66 25.44 5.81
CA THR A 192 2.60 26.44 5.29
C THR A 192 3.55 25.87 4.24
N MET A 193 3.54 24.56 3.99
CA MET A 193 4.28 23.97 2.87
C MET A 193 3.83 24.60 1.54
N PRO A 194 4.76 24.95 0.64
CA PRO A 194 4.41 25.54 -0.66
C PRO A 194 3.81 24.49 -1.60
N GLN A 195 2.92 24.93 -2.50
CA GLN A 195 2.32 24.05 -3.51
C GLN A 195 3.39 23.48 -4.47
N PRO A 196 3.26 22.22 -4.95
CA PRO A 196 4.26 21.58 -5.79
C PRO A 196 4.36 22.24 -7.18
N HIS A 197 5.57 22.30 -7.75
CA HIS A 197 5.82 22.90 -9.07
C HIS A 197 6.85 22.09 -9.88
N PRO A 198 6.65 21.85 -11.20
CA PRO A 198 7.50 20.96 -11.99
C PRO A 198 9.01 21.28 -11.95
N GLU A 199 9.40 22.55 -11.93
CA GLU A 199 10.82 22.95 -11.85
C GLU A 199 11.48 22.72 -10.49
N ILE A 200 10.68 22.65 -9.43
CA ILE A 200 11.13 22.33 -8.09
C ILE A 200 11.19 20.81 -7.93
N GLU A 201 10.22 20.09 -8.50
CA GLU A 201 10.18 18.63 -8.46
C GLU A 201 11.27 17.98 -9.32
N LEU A 202 11.57 18.53 -10.50
CA LEU A 202 12.72 18.13 -11.31
C LEU A 202 14.04 18.38 -10.58
N PHE A 203 14.15 19.50 -9.85
CA PHE A 203 15.34 19.84 -9.07
C PHE A 203 15.51 18.92 -7.84
N ARG A 204 14.41 18.63 -7.12
CA ARG A 204 14.37 17.65 -6.03
C ARG A 204 14.75 16.25 -6.51
N CYS A 205 14.23 15.80 -7.66
CA CYS A 205 14.63 14.56 -8.32
C CYS A 205 16.15 14.51 -8.54
N ASN A 206 16.71 15.54 -9.19
CA ASN A 206 18.13 15.59 -9.52
C ASN A 206 19.05 15.64 -8.28
N LEU A 207 18.63 16.27 -7.19
CA LEU A 207 19.37 16.28 -5.93
C LEU A 207 19.23 14.97 -5.16
N THR A 208 18.03 14.38 -5.09
CA THR A 208 17.80 13.09 -4.41
C THR A 208 18.59 11.96 -5.07
N ASN A 209 18.67 11.95 -6.40
CA ASN A 209 19.45 10.95 -7.14
C ASN A 209 20.98 11.11 -6.94
N LYS A 210 21.47 12.33 -6.68
CA LYS A 210 22.88 12.54 -6.27
C LYS A 210 23.17 11.91 -4.91
N LEU A 211 22.27 12.03 -3.94
CA LEU A 211 22.40 11.38 -2.62
C LEU A 211 22.35 9.85 -2.74
N ARG A 212 21.42 9.33 -3.57
CA ARG A 212 21.28 7.89 -3.86
C ARG A 212 22.56 7.31 -4.47
N ASN A 213 23.14 7.99 -5.46
CA ASN A 213 24.40 7.58 -6.10
C ASN A 213 25.59 7.69 -5.14
N LEU A 214 25.66 8.75 -4.32
CA LEU A 214 26.73 8.93 -3.35
C LEU A 214 26.72 7.86 -2.25
N LEU A 215 25.54 7.34 -1.85
CA LEU A 215 25.46 6.20 -0.92
C LEU A 215 26.13 4.96 -1.51
N GLN A 216 25.82 4.62 -2.78
CA GLN A 216 26.45 3.52 -3.50
C GLN A 216 27.97 3.74 -3.63
N GLU A 217 28.40 4.94 -4.02
CA GLU A 217 29.82 5.30 -4.15
C GLU A 217 30.56 5.16 -2.81
N MET A 218 29.99 5.65 -1.70
CA MET A 218 30.63 5.56 -0.39
C MET A 218 30.66 4.14 0.18
N CYS A 219 29.60 3.35 0.00
CA CYS A 219 29.61 1.93 0.40
C CYS A 219 30.71 1.17 -0.35
N HIS A 220 30.82 1.39 -1.67
CA HIS A 220 31.79 0.71 -2.51
C HIS A 220 33.23 1.15 -2.23
N SER A 221 33.48 2.47 -2.17
CA SER A 221 34.83 3.04 -2.02
C SER A 221 35.40 2.88 -0.61
N ARG A 222 34.57 2.85 0.44
CA ARG A 222 35.04 2.69 1.82
C ARG A 222 34.97 1.24 2.29
N GLU A 223 33.79 0.63 2.22
CA GLU A 223 33.53 -0.69 2.83
C GLU A 223 33.70 -1.85 1.84
N GLY A 224 33.83 -1.59 0.54
CA GLY A 224 34.01 -2.62 -0.49
C GLY A 224 32.73 -3.39 -0.85
N ILE A 225 31.57 -2.83 -0.54
CA ILE A 225 30.25 -3.44 -0.77
C ILE A 225 29.33 -2.50 -1.55
N ASP A 226 28.34 -3.06 -2.25
CA ASP A 226 27.24 -2.26 -2.79
C ASP A 226 26.35 -1.73 -1.65
N ALA A 227 25.65 -0.61 -1.87
CA ALA A 227 24.65 -0.13 -0.94
C ALA A 227 23.52 -1.18 -0.80
N PRO A 228 23.06 -1.52 0.42
CA PRO A 228 22.05 -2.55 0.60
C PRO A 228 20.75 -2.21 -0.14
N ASN A 229 20.15 -3.20 -0.81
CA ASN A 229 18.98 -3.04 -1.68
C ASN A 229 17.84 -2.29 -0.97
N ASP A 230 17.38 -1.19 -1.55
CA ASP A 230 16.35 -0.29 -1.01
C ASP A 230 16.67 0.40 0.34
N SER A 231 17.90 0.30 0.87
CA SER A 231 18.34 0.98 2.11
C SER A 231 18.06 2.49 2.08
N PHE A 232 18.32 3.16 0.95
CA PHE A 232 18.02 4.59 0.79
C PHE A 232 16.52 4.89 0.89
N ASN A 233 15.66 4.00 0.37
CA ASN A 233 14.20 4.18 0.44
C ASN A 233 13.68 3.95 1.87
N ARG A 234 14.23 2.95 2.58
CA ARG A 234 13.93 2.75 4.02
C ARG A 234 14.46 3.88 4.89
N TRP A 235 15.66 4.39 4.62
CA TRP A 235 16.25 5.55 5.28
C TRP A 235 15.36 6.81 5.12
N LEU A 236 14.83 7.08 3.93
CA LEU A 236 13.87 8.19 3.75
C LEU A 236 12.63 8.03 4.63
N MET A 237 12.06 6.82 4.72
CA MET A 237 10.89 6.55 5.58
C MET A 237 11.22 6.65 7.07
N GLU A 238 12.31 6.00 7.50
CA GLU A 238 12.79 5.93 8.88
C GLU A 238 13.10 7.33 9.44
N ARG A 239 13.88 8.12 8.71
CA ARG A 239 14.19 9.50 9.10
C ARG A 239 12.93 10.36 9.17
N LYS A 240 11.96 10.19 8.26
CA LYS A 240 10.68 10.92 8.27
C LYS A 240 9.73 10.56 9.41
N VAL A 241 10.07 9.57 10.26
CA VAL A 241 9.38 9.35 11.55
C VAL A 241 9.74 10.42 12.57
N ILE A 242 10.96 10.97 12.52
CA ILE A 242 11.53 11.88 13.52
C ILE A 242 11.96 13.25 12.95
N ASP A 243 11.81 13.45 11.64
CA ASP A 243 12.24 14.66 10.96
C ASP A 243 11.32 15.84 11.26
N THR A 244 11.85 16.86 11.94
CA THR A 244 11.19 18.15 12.17
C THR A 244 11.43 19.15 11.01
N GLY A 245 11.75 18.60 9.83
CA GLY A 245 12.13 19.33 8.62
C GLY A 245 10.96 19.87 7.79
N SER A 246 11.30 20.63 6.74
CA SER A 246 10.31 21.33 5.89
C SER A 246 10.23 20.87 4.43
N ASP A 247 11.10 19.95 3.98
CA ASP A 247 10.97 19.36 2.65
C ASP A 247 10.12 18.08 2.73
N PRO A 248 9.17 17.83 1.82
CA PRO A 248 8.28 16.68 1.89
C PRO A 248 8.95 15.32 1.61
N LEU A 249 10.17 15.29 1.05
CA LEU A 249 10.88 14.05 0.72
C LEU A 249 12.17 13.88 1.53
N LEU A 250 13.05 14.88 1.49
CA LEU A 250 14.38 14.79 2.09
C LEU A 250 14.32 15.09 3.60
N PRO A 251 14.92 14.26 4.47
CA PRO A 251 15.07 14.59 5.89
C PRO A 251 16.09 15.72 6.09
N THR A 252 15.87 16.59 7.08
CA THR A 252 16.70 17.78 7.31
C THR A 252 17.04 18.10 8.77
N SER A 253 16.21 17.65 9.72
CA SER A 253 16.23 18.01 11.14
C SER A 253 15.81 16.79 11.99
N CYS A 254 16.71 15.81 12.07
CA CYS A 254 16.53 14.54 12.78
C CYS A 254 17.51 14.44 13.97
N TYR A 255 17.04 13.93 15.11
CA TYR A 255 17.91 13.58 16.24
C TYR A 255 17.58 12.16 16.75
N PRO A 256 18.57 11.24 16.86
CA PRO A 256 19.98 11.40 16.49
C PRO A 256 20.16 11.52 14.97
N GLU A 257 21.23 12.18 14.50
CA GLU A 257 21.49 12.38 13.07
C GLU A 257 21.79 11.06 12.33
N ILE A 258 22.52 10.15 12.99
CA ILE A 258 22.84 8.82 12.46
C ILE A 258 21.56 7.99 12.39
N SER A 259 21.31 7.40 11.22
CA SER A 259 20.19 6.48 11.00
C SER A 259 20.53 5.09 11.55
N PRO A 260 19.75 4.55 12.52
CA PRO A 260 19.94 3.20 13.00
C PRO A 260 19.63 2.17 11.91
N GLY A 261 18.64 2.44 11.04
CA GLY A 261 18.29 1.60 9.90
C GLY A 261 19.42 1.48 8.88
N MET A 262 19.91 2.62 8.35
CA MET A 262 21.01 2.65 7.38
C MET A 262 22.30 2.04 7.95
N TYR A 263 22.67 2.39 9.19
CA TYR A 263 23.84 1.84 9.86
C TYR A 263 23.74 0.31 10.00
N ARG A 264 22.59 -0.19 10.47
CA ARG A 264 22.29 -1.62 10.64
C ARG A 264 22.34 -2.38 9.32
N GLU A 265 21.78 -1.82 8.24
CA GLU A 265 21.80 -2.44 6.92
C GLU A 265 23.21 -2.50 6.31
N ILE A 266 23.99 -1.42 6.40
CA ILE A 266 25.39 -1.41 5.91
C ILE A 266 26.24 -2.41 6.71
N MET A 267 26.09 -2.43 8.05
CA MET A 267 26.78 -3.39 8.92
C MET A 267 26.43 -4.85 8.64
N ASN A 268 25.21 -5.15 8.18
CA ASN A 268 24.77 -6.50 7.87
C ASN A 268 25.41 -7.08 6.59
N ASP A 269 25.76 -6.22 5.62
CA ASP A 269 26.45 -6.61 4.39
C ASP A 269 27.99 -6.58 4.53
N ILE A 270 28.54 -6.12 5.67
CA ILE A 270 29.98 -6.15 6.00
C ILE A 270 30.38 -7.48 6.65
N PRO A 271 31.53 -8.09 6.28
CA PRO A 271 32.51 -7.67 5.26
C PRO A 271 32.16 -8.16 3.85
N LEU A 272 31.06 -8.91 3.70
CA LEU A 272 30.56 -9.44 2.44
C LEU A 272 29.07 -9.77 2.55
N LYS A 273 28.27 -9.23 1.63
CA LYS A 273 26.84 -9.54 1.49
C LYS A 273 26.60 -11.04 1.28
N LEU A 274 26.09 -11.70 2.32
CA LEU A 274 25.73 -13.11 2.29
C LEU A 274 24.44 -13.33 1.49
N LYS A 275 24.40 -14.38 0.68
CA LYS A 275 23.20 -14.83 -0.04
C LYS A 275 22.92 -16.29 0.34
N LYS A 276 21.66 -16.71 0.39
CA LYS A 276 21.32 -18.13 0.66
C LYS A 276 21.89 -19.00 -0.48
N PRO A 277 22.87 -19.89 -0.25
CA PRO A 277 23.47 -20.68 -1.31
C PRO A 277 22.47 -21.71 -1.85
N LYS A 278 22.49 -21.97 -3.17
CA LYS A 278 21.60 -22.97 -3.80
C LYS A 278 22.16 -24.38 -3.69
N TYR A 279 23.48 -24.54 -3.76
CA TYR A 279 24.17 -25.83 -3.75
C TYR A 279 25.31 -25.86 -2.74
N THR A 280 25.72 -27.07 -2.31
CA THR A 280 26.85 -27.29 -1.39
C THR A 280 28.15 -26.62 -1.85
N GLY A 281 28.40 -26.60 -3.17
CA GLY A 281 29.56 -25.91 -3.76
C GLY A 281 29.50 -24.39 -3.57
N ASP A 282 28.32 -23.78 -3.65
CA ASP A 282 28.13 -22.35 -3.38
C ASP A 282 28.34 -22.04 -1.89
N ALA A 283 27.87 -22.92 -1.00
CA ALA A 283 28.06 -22.79 0.45
C ALA A 283 29.55 -22.81 0.83
N ARG A 284 30.30 -23.80 0.34
CA ARG A 284 31.76 -23.88 0.49
C ARG A 284 32.47 -22.63 -0.05
N LYS A 285 32.02 -22.11 -1.20
CA LYS A 285 32.56 -20.89 -1.83
C LYS A 285 32.24 -19.63 -1.02
N GLN A 286 31.05 -19.51 -0.44
CA GLN A 286 30.65 -18.39 0.40
C GLN A 286 31.42 -18.38 1.73
N LEU A 287 31.59 -19.52 2.39
CA LEU A 287 32.42 -19.66 3.60
C LEU A 287 33.87 -19.19 3.34
N SER A 288 34.48 -19.68 2.25
CA SER A 288 35.84 -19.28 1.86
C SER A 288 35.94 -17.77 1.61
N LYS A 289 34.96 -17.18 0.90
CA LYS A 289 34.94 -15.74 0.63
C LYS A 289 34.72 -14.88 1.88
N TYR A 290 33.88 -15.30 2.82
CA TYR A 290 33.67 -14.56 4.07
C TYR A 290 34.95 -14.58 4.93
N ALA A 291 35.62 -15.73 5.05
CA ALA A 291 36.91 -15.85 5.73
C ALA A 291 37.99 -14.96 5.10
N GLU A 292 38.05 -14.91 3.76
CA GLU A 292 38.97 -14.07 3.00
C GLU A 292 38.68 -12.57 3.21
N ALA A 293 37.41 -12.16 3.09
CA ALA A 293 36.99 -10.78 3.28
C ALA A 293 37.23 -10.29 4.72
N ALA A 294 36.88 -11.10 5.73
CA ALA A 294 37.11 -10.80 7.14
C ALA A 294 38.61 -10.62 7.45
N LYS A 295 39.46 -11.56 6.98
CA LYS A 295 40.90 -11.46 7.16
C LYS A 295 41.49 -10.25 6.43
N LYS A 296 41.12 -10.01 5.17
CA LYS A 296 41.57 -8.84 4.40
C LYS A 296 41.22 -7.54 5.12
N MET A 297 39.99 -7.41 5.60
CA MET A 297 39.48 -6.21 6.27
C MET A 297 40.22 -5.92 7.59
N ILE A 298 40.42 -6.93 8.44
CA ILE A 298 41.13 -6.75 9.72
C ILE A 298 42.64 -6.52 9.52
N GLU A 299 43.23 -7.04 8.44
CA GLU A 299 44.62 -6.80 8.10
C GLU A 299 44.83 -5.38 7.51
N SER A 300 43.90 -4.87 6.68
CA SER A 300 44.04 -3.58 5.99
C SER A 300 43.56 -2.35 6.78
N ARG A 301 42.79 -2.51 7.87
CA ARG A 301 42.27 -1.40 8.68
C ARG A 301 43.03 -1.22 9.99
N ASN A 302 42.84 -0.06 10.63
CA ASN A 302 43.25 0.13 12.02
C ASN A 302 42.30 -0.66 12.94
N ALA A 303 42.86 -1.58 13.72
CA ALA A 303 42.12 -2.51 14.57
C ALA A 303 43.04 -2.97 15.70
N SER A 304 42.48 -3.21 16.90
CA SER A 304 43.25 -3.62 18.08
C SER A 304 44.05 -4.92 17.82
N PRO A 305 45.20 -5.12 18.50
CA PRO A 305 45.96 -6.37 18.42
C PRO A 305 45.11 -7.61 18.69
N GLU A 306 44.16 -7.49 19.62
CA GLU A 306 43.20 -8.51 20.04
C GLU A 306 42.22 -8.83 18.90
N SER A 307 41.51 -7.82 18.37
CA SER A 307 40.58 -7.97 17.25
C SER A 307 41.29 -8.54 16.01
N ARG A 308 42.52 -8.09 15.73
CA ARG A 308 43.37 -8.61 14.64
C ARG A 308 43.76 -10.08 14.85
N LYS A 309 44.11 -10.47 16.07
CA LYS A 309 44.47 -11.86 16.43
C LYS A 309 43.27 -12.80 16.31
N VAL A 310 42.11 -12.43 16.86
CA VAL A 310 40.91 -13.28 16.87
C VAL A 310 40.38 -13.52 15.46
N VAL A 311 40.19 -12.46 14.66
CA VAL A 311 39.65 -12.60 13.30
C VAL A 311 40.61 -13.38 12.39
N LYS A 312 41.93 -13.11 12.48
CA LYS A 312 42.93 -13.82 11.68
C LYS A 312 42.99 -15.31 12.03
N TRP A 313 42.98 -15.66 13.31
CA TRP A 313 43.01 -17.06 13.75
C TRP A 313 41.76 -17.83 13.29
N ASN A 314 40.57 -17.26 13.47
CA ASN A 314 39.31 -17.90 13.05
C ASN A 314 39.23 -18.09 11.52
N ALA A 315 39.71 -17.11 10.74
CA ALA A 315 39.81 -17.25 9.29
C ALA A 315 40.83 -18.35 8.88
N GLU A 316 42.00 -18.40 9.53
CA GLU A 316 43.04 -19.39 9.23
C GLU A 316 42.66 -20.82 9.63
N ASP A 317 41.94 -21.00 10.75
CA ASP A 317 41.34 -22.28 11.13
C ASP A 317 40.17 -22.68 10.20
N THR A 318 39.39 -21.72 9.71
CA THR A 318 38.40 -21.98 8.65
C THR A 318 39.06 -22.47 7.36
N PHE A 319 40.16 -21.84 6.93
CA PHE A 319 40.93 -22.31 5.78
C PHE A 319 41.62 -23.66 6.02
N ALA A 320 42.07 -23.95 7.25
CA ALA A 320 42.64 -25.24 7.60
C ALA A 320 41.58 -26.36 7.56
N TRP A 321 40.39 -26.10 8.11
CA TRP A 321 39.24 -27.00 8.03
C TRP A 321 38.78 -27.22 6.58
N LEU A 322 38.69 -26.16 5.76
CA LEU A 322 38.36 -26.27 4.32
C LEU A 322 39.34 -27.14 3.54
N ARG A 323 40.63 -27.16 3.91
CA ARG A 323 41.65 -28.03 3.30
C ARG A 323 41.61 -29.48 3.79
N LYS A 324 41.29 -29.71 5.07
CA LYS A 324 41.24 -31.05 5.68
C LYS A 324 39.93 -31.79 5.38
N THR A 325 38.81 -31.08 5.31
CA THR A 325 37.48 -31.70 5.29
C THR A 325 37.04 -32.04 3.87
N VAL A 326 36.99 -33.34 3.60
CA VAL A 326 36.46 -33.95 2.38
C VAL A 326 35.04 -34.45 2.66
N GLY A 327 34.10 -34.24 1.72
CA GLY A 327 32.74 -34.77 1.83
C GLY A 327 31.75 -33.99 2.70
N ALA A 328 32.12 -32.83 3.25
CA ALA A 328 31.22 -31.97 4.02
C ALA A 328 29.93 -31.59 3.27
N THR A 329 28.83 -31.60 4.00
CA THR A 329 27.45 -31.33 3.55
C THR A 329 27.18 -29.84 3.38
N TYR A 330 25.96 -29.48 2.93
CA TYR A 330 25.52 -28.09 2.87
C TYR A 330 25.51 -27.42 4.25
N ASP A 331 25.01 -28.16 5.24
CA ASP A 331 24.76 -27.67 6.60
C ASP A 331 26.06 -27.50 7.38
N ASP A 332 27.05 -28.39 7.20
CA ASP A 332 28.42 -28.21 7.73
C ASP A 332 29.02 -26.85 7.31
N PHE A 333 28.79 -26.43 6.06
CA PHE A 333 29.26 -25.12 5.57
C PHE A 333 28.43 -23.94 6.12
N GLN A 334 27.14 -24.13 6.42
CA GLN A 334 26.33 -23.08 7.08
C GLN A 334 26.70 -22.93 8.55
N GLU A 335 26.83 -24.03 9.29
CA GLU A 335 27.23 -24.02 10.71
C GLU A 335 28.62 -23.39 10.86
N ARG A 336 29.59 -23.81 10.04
CA ARG A 336 30.95 -23.25 10.05
C ARG A 336 30.97 -21.75 9.68
N LEU A 337 30.08 -21.31 8.78
CA LEU A 337 29.91 -19.88 8.45
C LEU A 337 29.27 -19.10 9.60
N ASN A 338 28.24 -19.64 10.23
CA ASN A 338 27.59 -19.02 11.39
C ASN A 338 28.56 -18.91 12.57
N HIS A 339 29.32 -19.96 12.88
CA HIS A 339 30.38 -19.93 13.88
C HIS A 339 31.43 -18.86 13.57
N LEU A 340 31.98 -18.85 12.36
CA LEU A 340 32.96 -17.85 11.92
C LEU A 340 32.39 -16.42 12.01
N LYS A 341 31.14 -16.20 11.61
CA LYS A 341 30.45 -14.91 11.75
C LYS A 341 30.31 -14.53 13.22
N THR A 342 29.86 -15.42 14.09
CA THR A 342 29.72 -15.16 15.54
C THR A 342 31.05 -14.77 16.19
N GLN A 343 32.16 -15.40 15.81
CA GLN A 343 33.49 -15.06 16.33
C GLN A 343 34.05 -13.76 15.74
N CYS A 344 33.84 -13.48 14.46
CA CYS A 344 34.47 -12.34 13.78
C CYS A 344 33.65 -11.05 13.80
N GLN A 345 32.31 -11.11 13.74
CA GLN A 345 31.48 -9.93 13.51
C GLN A 345 31.65 -8.82 14.56
N PRO A 346 31.78 -9.08 15.88
CA PRO A 346 31.99 -8.00 16.86
C PRO A 346 33.26 -7.18 16.59
N HIS A 347 34.37 -7.87 16.30
CA HIS A 347 35.66 -7.27 15.99
C HIS A 347 35.66 -6.52 14.65
N LEU A 348 34.93 -7.03 13.65
CA LEU A 348 34.75 -6.35 12.37
C LEU A 348 33.87 -5.10 12.53
N THR A 349 32.73 -5.19 13.21
CA THR A 349 31.82 -4.06 13.47
C THR A 349 32.52 -2.96 14.27
N GLU A 350 33.33 -3.29 15.28
CA GLU A 350 34.20 -2.33 15.97
C GLU A 350 35.16 -1.63 14.98
N THR A 351 35.89 -2.41 14.19
CA THR A 351 36.89 -1.92 13.22
C THR A 351 36.31 -1.01 12.13
N VAL A 352 35.02 -1.15 11.80
CA VAL A 352 34.37 -0.38 10.71
C VAL A 352 33.41 0.71 11.19
N LYS A 353 33.08 0.75 12.48
CA LYS A 353 32.06 1.64 13.08
C LYS A 353 32.15 3.08 12.60
N ASP A 354 33.29 3.73 12.86
CA ASP A 354 33.56 5.13 12.52
C ASP A 354 33.35 5.44 11.02
N SER A 355 33.73 4.50 10.13
CA SER A 355 33.55 4.67 8.69
C SER A 355 32.07 4.64 8.31
N VAL A 356 31.30 3.69 8.84
CA VAL A 356 29.85 3.55 8.56
C VAL A 356 29.05 4.70 9.17
N GLU A 357 29.39 5.15 10.37
CA GLU A 357 28.81 6.36 10.98
C GLU A 357 29.08 7.59 10.10
N LYS A 358 30.30 7.74 9.58
CA LYS A 358 30.66 8.82 8.63
C LYS A 358 29.96 8.70 7.27
N ILE A 359 29.55 7.52 6.82
CA ILE A 359 28.68 7.36 5.63
C ILE A 359 27.28 7.91 5.96
N CYS A 360 26.69 7.46 7.07
CA CYS A 360 25.34 7.87 7.50
C CYS A 360 25.24 9.39 7.69
N LEU A 361 26.19 9.98 8.42
CA LEU A 361 26.26 11.43 8.64
C LEU A 361 26.42 12.19 7.31
N LYS A 362 27.29 11.73 6.40
CA LYS A 362 27.54 12.44 5.15
C LYS A 362 26.32 12.47 4.21
N ILE A 363 25.51 11.40 4.20
CA ILE A 363 24.22 11.39 3.49
C ILE A 363 23.22 12.33 4.16
N TYR A 364 23.11 12.31 5.49
CA TYR A 364 22.19 13.18 6.23
C TYR A 364 22.53 14.67 6.07
N HIS A 365 23.78 15.10 6.29
CA HIS A 365 24.17 16.52 6.16
C HIS A 365 23.99 17.05 4.74
N LEU A 366 24.28 16.23 3.71
CA LEU A 366 24.00 16.61 2.33
C LEU A 366 22.51 16.63 2.00
N SER A 367 21.69 15.79 2.66
CA SER A 367 20.22 15.86 2.57
C SER A 367 19.69 17.20 3.09
N SER A 368 20.14 17.64 4.28
CA SER A 368 19.79 18.97 4.82
C SER A 368 20.25 20.12 3.90
N GLU A 369 21.45 20.02 3.32
CA GLU A 369 21.97 21.00 2.35
C GLU A 369 21.16 21.03 1.05
N HIS A 370 20.79 19.87 0.51
CA HIS A 370 20.01 19.73 -0.71
C HIS A 370 18.56 20.19 -0.52
N ALA A 371 17.93 19.84 0.59
CA ALA A 371 16.61 20.33 0.97
C ALA A 371 16.59 21.85 1.18
N LYS A 372 17.64 22.43 1.78
CA LYS A 372 17.81 23.89 1.83
C LYS A 372 17.84 24.47 0.41
N LYS A 373 18.68 23.96 -0.49
CA LYS A 373 18.74 24.44 -1.90
C LYS A 373 17.40 24.33 -2.63
N ILE A 374 16.60 23.29 -2.35
CA ILE A 374 15.26 23.12 -2.93
C ILE A 374 14.30 24.18 -2.39
N ARG A 375 14.28 24.42 -1.07
CA ARG A 375 13.46 25.46 -0.44
C ARG A 375 13.84 26.86 -0.89
N ASP A 376 15.13 27.17 -0.92
CA ASP A 376 15.63 28.49 -1.32
C ASP A 376 15.20 28.80 -2.77
N LYS A 377 15.38 27.86 -3.72
CA LYS A 377 14.85 27.96 -5.09
C LYS A 377 13.32 28.07 -5.14
N HIS A 378 12.59 27.38 -4.25
CA HIS A 378 11.13 27.47 -4.22
C HIS A 378 10.67 28.86 -3.73
N ASN A 379 11.35 29.43 -2.75
CA ASN A 379 11.06 30.78 -2.26
C ASN A 379 11.36 31.85 -3.33
N GLU A 380 12.43 31.70 -4.12
CA GLU A 380 12.69 32.52 -5.31
C GLU A 380 11.56 32.44 -6.35
N LEU A 381 11.03 31.24 -6.60
CA LEU A 381 9.90 31.02 -7.52
C LEU A 381 8.60 31.67 -7.00
N LEU A 382 8.31 31.56 -5.70
CA LEU A 382 7.14 32.19 -5.09
C LEU A 382 7.23 33.72 -5.12
N ALA A 383 8.38 34.28 -4.72
CA ALA A 383 8.62 35.72 -4.73
C ALA A 383 8.53 36.32 -6.14
N SER A 384 9.07 35.64 -7.16
CA SER A 384 8.95 36.06 -8.57
C SER A 384 7.54 35.91 -9.15
N ASN A 385 6.67 35.12 -8.52
CA ASN A 385 5.23 35.08 -8.80
C ASN A 385 4.40 36.06 -7.93
N GLY A 386 5.04 36.88 -7.08
CA GLY A 386 4.36 37.80 -6.16
C GLY A 386 3.68 37.11 -4.97
N ILE A 387 3.98 35.84 -4.71
CA ILE A 387 3.44 35.09 -3.58
C ILE A 387 4.36 35.30 -2.37
N LEU A 388 3.85 35.98 -1.35
CA LEU A 388 4.54 36.19 -0.08
C LEU A 388 4.55 34.91 0.77
N GLU A 389 5.54 34.79 1.66
CA GLU A 389 5.59 33.74 2.67
C GLU A 389 4.34 33.82 3.58
N PRO A 390 3.64 32.71 3.87
CA PRO A 390 2.43 32.76 4.67
C PRO A 390 2.74 33.18 6.11
N PRO A 391 1.90 34.02 6.74
CA PRO A 391 2.07 34.34 8.15
C PRO A 391 2.01 33.06 9.00
N PRO A 392 2.74 32.99 10.13
CA PRO A 392 2.71 31.82 11.00
C PRO A 392 1.27 31.49 11.42
N PRO A 393 0.87 30.21 11.44
CA PRO A 393 -0.52 29.82 11.65
C PRO A 393 -1.01 30.31 13.01
N MET A 394 -2.04 31.15 13.00
CA MET A 394 -2.66 31.64 14.24
C MET A 394 -3.15 30.45 15.07
N SER A 395 -2.89 30.47 16.37
CA SER A 395 -3.22 29.42 17.32
C SER A 395 -4.74 29.31 17.55
N SER A 396 -5.42 28.61 16.64
CA SER A 396 -6.84 28.27 16.80
C SER A 396 -7.03 27.37 18.03
N MET A 397 -7.52 27.96 19.12
CA MET A 397 -7.93 27.21 20.33
C MET A 397 -9.20 26.38 20.11
N ASN A 398 -9.87 26.52 18.96
CA ASN A 398 -11.12 25.84 18.64
C ASN A 398 -10.87 24.53 17.88
N CYS A 399 -10.47 23.48 18.58
CA CYS A 399 -10.35 22.12 18.03
C CYS A 399 -11.73 21.50 17.74
N ARG A 400 -12.36 21.87 16.62
CA ARG A 400 -13.68 21.33 16.22
C ARG A 400 -13.57 19.90 15.68
N LYS A 401 -14.55 19.06 15.97
CA LYS A 401 -14.72 17.75 15.31
C LYS A 401 -15.32 17.95 13.92
N VAL A 402 -14.65 17.49 12.87
CA VAL A 402 -15.08 17.65 11.45
C VAL A 402 -14.81 16.38 10.62
N TRP A 403 -15.59 16.14 9.56
CA TRP A 403 -15.29 15.07 8.60
C TRP A 403 -13.92 15.28 7.95
N CYS A 404 -13.15 14.21 7.74
CA CYS A 404 -11.78 14.36 7.23
C CYS A 404 -11.73 14.91 5.80
N TYR A 405 -10.95 15.97 5.61
CA TYR A 405 -10.71 16.63 4.32
C TYR A 405 -9.23 16.56 3.94
N PRO A 406 -8.88 16.62 2.64
CA PRO A 406 -7.49 16.67 2.18
C PRO A 406 -6.73 17.86 2.79
N ILE A 407 -5.39 17.83 2.77
CA ILE A 407 -4.61 18.98 3.25
C ILE A 407 -4.93 20.22 2.40
N GLN A 408 -5.21 21.33 3.08
CA GLN A 408 -5.37 22.66 2.47
C GLN A 408 -4.05 23.42 2.61
N PHE A 409 -3.77 24.33 1.68
CA PHE A 409 -2.54 25.12 1.63
C PHE A 409 -2.81 26.56 2.07
N ALA A 410 -1.89 27.16 2.82
CA ALA A 410 -1.95 28.56 3.22
C ALA A 410 -1.61 29.52 2.05
N THR A 411 -0.86 29.03 1.06
CA THR A 411 -0.46 29.77 -0.14
C THR A 411 -1.23 29.30 -1.40
N PRO A 412 -1.50 30.20 -2.35
CA PRO A 412 -2.06 29.85 -3.66
C PRO A 412 -1.02 29.13 -4.54
N SER A 413 -1.47 28.52 -5.64
CA SER A 413 -0.57 28.01 -6.67
C SER A 413 0.20 29.16 -7.32
N CYS A 414 1.49 28.98 -7.56
CA CYS A 414 2.23 29.76 -8.55
C CYS A 414 1.75 29.41 -9.97
N ARG A 415 2.16 30.21 -10.97
CA ARG A 415 1.84 29.94 -12.38
C ARG A 415 2.56 28.68 -12.85
N MET A 416 1.80 27.62 -13.11
CA MET A 416 2.33 26.37 -13.64
C MET A 416 2.83 26.50 -15.09
N PRO A 417 3.84 25.72 -15.50
CA PRO A 417 4.25 25.59 -16.89
C PRO A 417 3.35 24.61 -17.65
N THR A 418 3.35 24.71 -18.98
CA THR A 418 2.71 23.72 -19.86
C THR A 418 3.42 22.37 -19.73
N ILE A 419 2.64 21.30 -19.52
CA ILE A 419 3.10 19.91 -19.66
C ILE A 419 2.65 19.41 -21.02
N GLU A 420 3.54 18.74 -21.76
CA GLU A 420 3.15 18.07 -22.99
C GLU A 420 2.42 16.76 -22.68
N TYR A 421 1.28 16.54 -23.33
CA TYR A 421 0.43 15.36 -23.15
C TYR A 421 0.50 14.47 -24.40
N HIS A 422 1.07 13.27 -24.25
CA HIS A 422 1.29 12.32 -25.33
C HIS A 422 0.58 10.99 -25.01
N PRO A 423 -0.68 10.80 -25.45
CA PRO A 423 -1.45 9.59 -25.20
C PRO A 423 -1.06 8.46 -26.16
N ASP A 424 -1.02 7.23 -25.63
CA ASP A 424 -0.81 5.98 -26.36
C ASP A 424 -1.91 4.96 -25.95
N LYS A 425 -1.99 3.82 -26.65
CA LYS A 425 -3.05 2.81 -26.51
C LYS A 425 -3.22 2.28 -25.08
N GLU A 426 -2.13 2.09 -24.35
CA GLU A 426 -2.14 1.52 -23.00
C GLU A 426 -1.78 2.54 -21.90
N GLN A 427 -1.07 3.61 -22.26
CA GLN A 427 -0.44 4.55 -21.32
C GLN A 427 -0.46 6.00 -21.84
N ILE A 428 -0.31 6.94 -20.92
CA ILE A 428 -0.09 8.36 -21.18
C ILE A 428 1.34 8.71 -20.76
N MET A 429 2.05 9.40 -21.65
CA MET A 429 3.32 10.06 -21.36
C MET A 429 3.08 11.55 -21.10
N LEU A 430 3.61 12.05 -19.97
CA LEU A 430 3.62 13.47 -19.65
C LEU A 430 5.07 13.98 -19.67
N ARG A 431 5.37 14.99 -20.49
CA ARG A 431 6.73 15.51 -20.67
C ARG A 431 6.88 16.97 -20.25
N PHE A 432 7.97 17.26 -19.54
CA PHE A 432 8.37 18.60 -19.10
C PHE A 432 9.90 18.74 -19.17
N GLN A 433 10.40 19.75 -19.89
CA GLN A 433 11.85 20.01 -20.07
C GLN A 433 12.64 18.73 -20.47
N ASN A 434 12.11 17.98 -21.46
CA ASN A 434 12.56 16.66 -21.92
C ASN A 434 12.42 15.49 -20.93
N ASP A 435 12.14 15.72 -19.66
CA ASP A 435 11.89 14.68 -18.66
C ASP A 435 10.46 14.14 -18.78
N THR A 436 10.31 12.81 -18.85
CA THR A 436 9.05 12.14 -19.18
C THR A 436 8.66 11.16 -18.08
N VAL A 437 7.38 11.20 -17.67
CA VAL A 437 6.76 10.23 -16.74
C VAL A 437 5.60 9.51 -17.43
N THR A 438 5.38 8.25 -17.08
CA THR A 438 4.33 7.38 -17.65
C THR A 438 3.29 6.98 -16.61
N VAL A 439 2.05 6.78 -17.07
CA VAL A 439 0.96 6.20 -16.28
C VAL A 439 -0.03 5.48 -17.20
N ASN A 440 -0.53 4.31 -16.81
CA ASN A 440 -1.51 3.56 -17.61
C ASN A 440 -2.86 4.31 -17.69
N ASN A 441 -3.60 4.10 -18.77
CA ASN A 441 -4.81 4.87 -19.09
C ASN A 441 -5.90 4.79 -17.98
N LEU A 442 -6.04 3.64 -17.33
CA LEU A 442 -7.01 3.43 -16.24
C LEU A 442 -6.65 4.24 -14.97
N GLN A 443 -5.36 4.36 -14.66
CA GLN A 443 -4.89 5.07 -13.47
C GLN A 443 -4.83 6.58 -13.70
N PHE A 444 -4.60 7.04 -14.94
CA PHE A 444 -4.79 8.46 -15.28
C PHE A 444 -6.24 8.91 -15.06
N GLN A 445 -7.22 8.11 -15.52
CA GLN A 445 -8.64 8.34 -15.26
C GLN A 445 -8.97 8.34 -13.76
N LYS A 446 -8.33 7.47 -12.97
CA LYS A 446 -8.46 7.46 -11.49
C LYS A 446 -7.98 8.77 -10.87
N LEU A 447 -6.79 9.25 -11.26
CA LEU A 447 -6.26 10.53 -10.79
C LEU A 447 -7.18 11.70 -11.16
N GLU A 448 -7.78 11.67 -12.34
CA GLU A 448 -8.77 12.65 -12.79
C GLU A 448 -10.03 12.67 -11.89
N HIS A 449 -10.52 11.50 -11.47
CA HIS A 449 -11.67 11.38 -10.56
C HIS A 449 -11.33 11.75 -9.12
N LEU A 450 -10.15 11.34 -8.63
CA LEU A 450 -9.62 11.77 -7.33
C LEU A 450 -9.47 13.30 -7.27
N TYR A 451 -9.03 13.93 -8.37
CA TYR A 451 -8.94 15.38 -8.50
C TYR A 451 -10.33 16.05 -8.49
N ARG A 452 -11.32 15.52 -9.23
CA ARG A 452 -12.74 15.98 -9.14
C ARG A 452 -13.29 15.97 -7.72
N TYR A 453 -12.90 15.00 -6.90
CA TYR A 453 -13.37 14.86 -5.53
C TYR A 453 -12.58 15.67 -4.47
N SER A 454 -11.36 16.11 -4.78
CA SER A 454 -10.40 16.57 -3.76
C SER A 454 -9.75 17.93 -4.05
N CYS A 455 -9.74 18.36 -5.32
CA CYS A 455 -9.20 19.65 -5.72
C CYS A 455 -10.28 20.74 -5.64
N PHE A 456 -10.07 21.76 -4.81
CA PHE A 456 -11.06 22.84 -4.59
C PHE A 456 -10.69 24.16 -5.29
N ASP A 457 -9.42 24.37 -5.62
CA ASP A 457 -8.89 25.60 -6.21
C ASP A 457 -8.88 25.59 -7.75
N ASP A 458 -8.69 24.43 -8.38
CA ASP A 458 -8.73 24.25 -9.83
C ASP A 458 -9.95 23.42 -10.28
N LYS A 459 -11.10 24.11 -10.39
CA LYS A 459 -12.36 23.52 -10.88
C LYS A 459 -12.40 23.32 -12.40
N LYS A 460 -11.40 23.81 -13.13
CA LYS A 460 -11.35 23.79 -14.61
C LYS A 460 -10.35 22.77 -15.17
N PHE A 461 -9.53 22.16 -14.32
CA PHE A 461 -8.43 21.25 -14.69
C PHE A 461 -7.26 21.99 -15.41
N GLU A 462 -7.14 23.30 -15.20
CA GLU A 462 -6.05 24.15 -15.73
C GLU A 462 -4.68 23.79 -15.09
N LEU A 463 -4.67 23.22 -13.87
CA LEU A 463 -3.48 22.81 -13.12
C LEU A 463 -3.33 21.28 -13.00
N PHE A 464 -4.26 20.50 -13.59
CA PHE A 464 -4.30 19.04 -13.44
C PHE A 464 -3.05 18.35 -13.97
N LEU A 465 -2.67 18.59 -15.24
CA LEU A 465 -1.48 17.96 -15.85
C LEU A 465 -0.17 18.25 -15.10
N PRO A 466 0.18 19.50 -14.72
CA PRO A 466 1.40 19.76 -13.93
C PRO A 466 1.34 19.16 -12.52
N ARG A 467 0.18 19.11 -11.86
CA ARG A 467 0.04 18.41 -10.56
C ARG A 467 0.20 16.89 -10.71
N VAL A 468 -0.32 16.27 -11.77
CA VAL A 468 -0.08 14.85 -12.09
C VAL A 468 1.39 14.58 -12.44
N TRP A 469 2.05 15.47 -13.20
CA TRP A 469 3.47 15.33 -13.51
C TRP A 469 4.33 15.38 -12.22
N CYS A 470 4.09 16.36 -11.34
CA CYS A 470 4.75 16.45 -10.03
C CYS A 470 4.52 15.19 -9.17
N LEU A 471 3.28 14.70 -9.11
CA LEU A 471 2.91 13.47 -8.39
C LEU A 471 3.71 12.26 -8.88
N LEU A 472 3.70 11.98 -10.18
CA LEU A 472 4.42 10.85 -10.76
C LEU A 472 5.94 11.03 -10.60
N LYS A 473 6.45 12.26 -10.76
CA LYS A 473 7.88 12.57 -10.58
C LYS A 473 8.33 12.36 -9.14
N ARG A 474 7.52 12.76 -8.15
CA ARG A 474 7.76 12.55 -6.72
C ARG A 474 7.86 11.05 -6.40
N TYR A 475 6.89 10.25 -6.84
CA TYR A 475 6.87 8.82 -6.55
C TYR A 475 7.97 8.05 -7.27
N ASN A 476 8.30 8.41 -8.52
CA ASN A 476 9.46 7.86 -9.22
C ASN A 476 10.78 8.18 -8.48
N THR A 477 10.95 9.42 -8.01
CA THR A 477 12.13 9.83 -7.22
C THR A 477 12.26 9.05 -5.92
N PHE A 478 11.15 8.91 -5.17
CA PHE A 478 11.10 8.17 -3.91
C PHE A 478 11.45 6.69 -4.11
N LEU A 479 10.81 6.01 -5.06
CA LEU A 479 11.04 4.59 -5.34
C LEU A 479 12.41 4.33 -6.00
N GLY A 480 12.99 5.33 -6.68
CA GLY A 480 14.24 5.20 -7.44
C GLY A 480 14.04 4.74 -8.89
N ILE A 481 12.84 4.97 -9.44
CA ILE A 481 12.48 4.60 -10.82
C ILE A 481 12.98 5.69 -11.76
N MET A 482 13.88 5.34 -12.68
CA MET A 482 14.54 6.31 -13.58
C MET A 482 14.46 5.87 -15.05
N GLY A 483 13.87 6.73 -15.90
CA GLY A 483 13.85 6.56 -17.36
C GLY A 483 13.18 5.27 -17.84
N GLN A 484 13.58 4.80 -19.03
CA GLN A 484 13.17 3.51 -19.60
C GLN A 484 13.91 2.32 -18.96
N MET A 485 14.00 2.27 -17.63
CA MET A 485 14.35 1.02 -16.95
C MET A 485 13.29 -0.04 -17.26
N ASN A 486 13.74 -1.25 -17.62
CA ASN A 486 12.81 -2.36 -17.84
C ASN A 486 12.04 -2.67 -16.55
N ILE A 487 10.73 -2.86 -16.68
CA ILE A 487 9.81 -3.23 -15.59
C ILE A 487 10.29 -4.49 -14.85
N LEU A 488 11.07 -5.35 -15.52
CA LEU A 488 11.74 -6.54 -14.98
C LEU A 488 12.71 -6.23 -13.83
N ASP A 489 13.56 -5.19 -13.93
CA ASP A 489 14.42 -4.78 -12.81
C ASP A 489 13.62 -4.10 -11.69
N THR A 490 12.51 -3.44 -12.04
CA THR A 490 11.59 -2.81 -11.07
C THR A 490 10.86 -3.84 -10.19
N GLN A 491 10.85 -5.13 -10.56
CA GLN A 491 10.24 -6.22 -9.78
C GLN A 491 10.88 -6.45 -8.41
N HIS A 492 12.03 -5.83 -8.11
CA HIS A 492 12.71 -5.98 -6.83
C HIS A 492 12.61 -4.76 -5.91
N THR A 493 12.61 -3.54 -6.46
CA THR A 493 12.72 -2.29 -5.67
C THR A 493 11.38 -1.62 -5.36
N GLY A 494 10.41 -1.68 -6.28
CA GLY A 494 9.13 -0.96 -6.13
C GLY A 494 8.01 -1.74 -5.42
N HIS A 495 8.12 -3.06 -5.34
CA HIS A 495 6.96 -3.92 -5.02
C HIS A 495 6.54 -3.89 -3.54
N LYS A 496 7.49 -3.83 -2.60
CA LYS A 496 7.21 -3.99 -1.16
C LYS A 496 6.71 -2.72 -0.47
N THR A 497 7.20 -1.56 -0.89
CA THR A 497 6.96 -0.28 -0.20
C THR A 497 5.57 0.33 -0.47
N GLN A 498 4.87 -0.14 -1.50
CA GLN A 498 3.53 0.35 -1.86
C GLN A 498 2.53 -0.77 -2.19
N ALA A 499 2.77 -2.00 -1.71
CA ALA A 499 1.83 -3.11 -1.88
C ALA A 499 0.44 -2.73 -1.34
N SER A 500 -0.62 -3.08 -2.06
CA SER A 500 -2.01 -2.83 -1.64
C SER A 500 -2.74 -4.14 -1.42
N LEU A 501 -3.73 -4.15 -0.53
CA LEU A 501 -4.59 -5.30 -0.35
C LEU A 501 -5.44 -5.55 -1.63
N PRO A 502 -5.82 -6.81 -1.93
CA PRO A 502 -6.74 -7.09 -3.02
C PRO A 502 -8.08 -6.36 -2.89
N GLY A 503 -8.68 -5.95 -4.00
CA GLY A 503 -10.00 -5.30 -4.03
C GLY A 503 -11.07 -6.02 -3.21
N PRO A 504 -11.22 -7.37 -3.30
CA PRO A 504 -12.18 -8.10 -2.49
C PRO A 504 -11.91 -8.09 -0.98
N VAL A 505 -10.64 -7.91 -0.56
CA VAL A 505 -10.29 -7.72 0.86
C VAL A 505 -10.76 -6.34 1.31
N MET A 506 -10.50 -5.29 0.52
CA MET A 506 -10.94 -3.92 0.82
C MET A 506 -12.47 -3.79 0.82
N GLU A 507 -13.16 -4.46 -0.10
CA GLU A 507 -14.62 -4.58 -0.11
C GLU A 507 -15.13 -5.27 1.17
N CYS A 508 -14.53 -6.38 1.58
CA CYS A 508 -14.88 -7.08 2.81
C CYS A 508 -14.63 -6.21 4.06
N LEU A 509 -13.52 -5.46 4.08
CA LEU A 509 -13.19 -4.52 5.16
C LEU A 509 -14.23 -3.41 5.30
N ASN A 510 -14.71 -2.86 4.18
CA ASN A 510 -15.83 -1.92 4.19
C ASN A 510 -17.13 -2.58 4.68
N ARG A 511 -17.56 -3.68 4.05
CA ARG A 511 -18.85 -4.33 4.33
C ARG A 511 -18.97 -4.86 5.77
N GLN A 512 -17.92 -5.49 6.31
CA GLN A 512 -17.99 -6.19 7.60
C GLN A 512 -17.55 -5.33 8.80
N PHE A 513 -16.57 -4.45 8.60
CA PHE A 513 -15.93 -3.65 9.66
C PHE A 513 -16.09 -2.13 9.46
N GLY A 514 -16.87 -1.71 8.46
CA GLY A 514 -17.14 -0.31 8.18
C GLY A 514 -15.93 0.51 7.77
N VAL A 515 -14.84 -0.12 7.30
CA VAL A 515 -13.63 0.61 6.90
C VAL A 515 -13.94 1.56 5.75
N THR A 516 -13.51 2.81 5.84
CA THR A 516 -13.64 3.79 4.74
C THR A 516 -12.34 4.52 4.40
N PHE A 517 -11.22 4.15 5.03
CA PHE A 517 -9.98 4.94 5.02
C PHE A 517 -8.73 4.04 5.10
N GLU A 518 -7.70 4.37 4.32
CA GLU A 518 -6.38 3.72 4.35
C GLU A 518 -5.34 4.60 5.06
N CYS A 519 -4.73 4.11 6.14
CA CYS A 519 -3.67 4.82 6.86
C CYS A 519 -2.35 4.93 6.06
N PHE A 520 -2.17 4.07 5.04
CA PHE A 520 -1.00 4.05 4.18
C PHE A 520 -1.42 3.80 2.74
N ALA A 521 -1.43 4.85 1.94
CA ALA A 521 -1.63 4.76 0.50
C ALA A 521 -0.91 5.88 -0.24
N SER A 522 -1.08 5.90 -1.55
CA SER A 522 -0.77 6.98 -2.48
C SER A 522 -1.97 7.15 -3.43
N PRO A 523 -2.09 8.28 -4.16
CA PRO A 523 -3.09 8.43 -5.21
C PRO A 523 -3.09 7.28 -6.23
N LEU A 524 -1.90 6.68 -6.43
CA LEU A 524 -1.61 5.61 -7.39
C LEU A 524 -2.03 4.21 -6.89
N ASN A 525 -2.10 4.00 -5.57
CA ASN A 525 -2.39 2.68 -4.99
C ASN A 525 -3.66 2.58 -4.12
N CYS A 526 -4.25 3.71 -3.67
CA CYS A 526 -5.42 3.70 -2.78
C CYS A 526 -6.67 3.01 -3.38
N TYR A 527 -7.48 2.41 -2.51
CA TYR A 527 -8.80 1.88 -2.81
C TYR A 527 -9.91 2.92 -2.59
N PHE A 528 -9.83 3.75 -1.54
CA PHE A 528 -10.80 4.79 -1.23
C PHE A 528 -10.34 6.17 -1.72
N ARG A 529 -11.27 7.14 -1.83
CA ARG A 529 -10.95 8.58 -2.04
C ARG A 529 -10.52 9.33 -0.76
N GLN A 530 -10.21 8.61 0.31
CA GLN A 530 -9.69 9.16 1.56
C GLN A 530 -8.65 8.22 2.19
N TYR A 531 -7.44 8.74 2.35
CA TYR A 531 -6.29 7.98 2.83
C TYR A 531 -5.22 8.93 3.38
N CYS A 532 -4.27 8.41 4.15
CA CYS A 532 -3.03 9.08 4.50
C CYS A 532 -1.91 8.65 3.53
N SER A 533 -1.00 9.59 3.21
CA SER A 533 0.16 9.33 2.34
C SER A 533 1.37 10.16 2.77
N MET A 534 2.55 9.80 2.27
CA MET A 534 3.82 10.44 2.65
C MET A 534 3.93 11.89 2.16
N PHE A 535 3.34 12.22 1.00
CA PHE A 535 3.57 13.48 0.30
C PHE A 535 2.31 14.37 0.28
N ALA A 536 2.05 15.01 1.43
CA ALA A 536 0.93 15.93 1.61
C ALA A 536 0.87 17.06 0.56
N ASP A 537 2.02 17.51 0.05
CA ASP A 537 2.09 18.60 -0.93
C ASP A 537 1.63 18.18 -2.33
N THR A 538 1.99 16.97 -2.81
CA THR A 538 1.54 16.46 -4.12
C THR A 538 0.18 15.77 -4.05
N ASP A 539 -0.09 15.02 -2.98
CA ASP A 539 -1.14 14.00 -3.01
C ASP A 539 -2.51 14.52 -2.56
N SER A 540 -2.57 15.71 -1.94
CA SER A 540 -3.80 16.23 -1.34
C SER A 540 -4.82 16.68 -2.40
N TYR A 541 -4.36 17.17 -3.56
CA TYR A 541 -5.23 17.39 -4.72
C TYR A 541 -5.91 16.12 -5.23
N PHE A 542 -5.44 14.94 -4.81
CA PHE A 542 -5.97 13.62 -5.16
C PHE A 542 -6.58 12.87 -3.96
N GLY A 543 -6.72 13.53 -2.81
CA GLY A 543 -7.44 12.97 -1.65
C GLY A 543 -6.58 12.58 -0.45
N SER A 544 -5.27 12.83 -0.46
CA SER A 544 -4.44 12.59 0.73
C SER A 544 -4.82 13.50 1.89
N ARG A 545 -4.89 12.91 3.08
CA ARG A 545 -5.01 13.62 4.36
C ARG A 545 -3.64 13.91 5.00
N GLY A 546 -2.54 13.69 4.29
CA GLY A 546 -1.16 13.84 4.78
C GLY A 546 -0.65 12.60 5.52
N PRO A 547 0.52 12.68 6.18
CA PRO A 547 1.10 11.57 6.93
C PRO A 547 0.18 11.06 8.06
N ILE A 548 0.30 9.77 8.38
CA ILE A 548 -0.56 9.14 9.41
C ILE A 548 -0.29 9.68 10.81
N LEU A 549 0.96 9.98 11.16
CA LEU A 549 1.36 10.45 12.49
C LEU A 549 0.80 11.86 12.81
N ASP A 550 0.51 12.64 11.78
CA ASP A 550 -0.16 13.95 11.87
C ASP A 550 -1.69 13.83 12.00
N LEU A 551 -2.27 12.68 11.66
CA LEU A 551 -3.72 12.49 11.62
C LEU A 551 -4.31 12.42 13.04
N LYS A 552 -4.89 13.52 13.51
CA LYS A 552 -5.62 13.57 14.79
C LYS A 552 -7.06 13.12 14.59
N ALA A 553 -7.22 11.83 14.33
CA ALA A 553 -8.51 11.16 14.17
C ALA A 553 -9.24 11.00 15.52
N VAL A 554 -10.55 11.18 15.50
CA VAL A 554 -11.42 11.07 16.67
C VAL A 554 -12.37 9.88 16.52
N SER A 555 -12.95 9.68 15.34
CA SER A 555 -13.90 8.58 15.05
C SER A 555 -13.62 8.02 13.67
N GLY A 556 -13.93 6.74 13.46
CA GLY A 556 -13.84 6.10 12.14
C GLY A 556 -13.35 4.65 12.20
N SER A 557 -13.42 3.96 11.06
CA SER A 557 -12.84 2.62 10.90
C SER A 557 -11.83 2.62 9.74
N PHE A 558 -10.65 2.09 10.04
CA PHE A 558 -9.41 2.27 9.29
C PHE A 558 -8.77 0.94 8.91
N GLN A 559 -8.18 0.90 7.72
CA GLN A 559 -7.22 -0.13 7.32
C GLN A 559 -5.80 0.46 7.43
N ALA A 560 -4.85 -0.29 7.98
CA ALA A 560 -3.46 0.13 8.08
C ALA A 560 -2.50 -0.98 7.62
N HIS A 561 -1.83 -0.79 6.48
CA HIS A 561 -0.74 -1.64 6.02
C HIS A 561 0.54 -0.79 5.90
N PRO A 562 1.29 -0.58 7.00
CA PRO A 562 2.52 0.21 6.96
C PRO A 562 3.56 -0.47 6.05
N PRO A 563 4.36 0.31 5.28
CA PRO A 563 5.48 -0.23 4.54
C PRO A 563 6.56 -0.76 5.51
N TYR A 564 7.41 -1.69 5.04
CA TYR A 564 8.43 -2.31 5.90
C TYR A 564 9.56 -1.33 6.24
N CYS A 565 9.38 -0.61 7.34
CA CYS A 565 10.35 0.16 8.09
C CYS A 565 9.94 0.02 9.56
N GLU A 566 10.80 -0.59 10.37
CA GLU A 566 10.45 -1.02 11.73
C GLU A 566 10.14 0.17 12.63
N GLU A 567 10.90 1.25 12.46
CA GLU A 567 10.79 2.51 13.18
C GLU A 567 9.44 3.20 12.87
N LEU A 568 9.00 3.18 11.60
CA LEU A 568 7.70 3.69 11.19
C LEU A 568 6.56 2.79 11.66
N MET A 569 6.71 1.47 11.56
CA MET A 569 5.73 0.51 12.09
C MET A 569 5.54 0.68 13.60
N GLU A 570 6.62 0.88 14.37
CA GLU A 570 6.58 1.07 15.82
C GLU A 570 5.93 2.41 16.21
N ALA A 571 6.29 3.50 15.52
CA ALA A 571 5.65 4.80 15.71
C ALA A 571 4.15 4.76 15.34
N THR A 572 3.78 3.98 14.33
CA THR A 572 2.39 3.81 13.89
C THR A 572 1.54 3.08 14.93
N VAL A 573 2.03 1.99 15.51
CA VAL A 573 1.31 1.30 16.61
C VAL A 573 1.15 2.25 17.79
N THR A 574 2.22 2.94 18.19
CA THR A 574 2.20 3.90 19.30
C THR A 574 1.19 5.04 19.07
N HIS A 575 1.13 5.59 17.84
CA HIS A 575 0.17 6.63 17.46
C HIS A 575 -1.28 6.12 17.42
N ILE A 576 -1.51 4.90 16.92
CA ILE A 576 -2.83 4.26 16.94
C ILE A 576 -3.33 4.06 18.38
N GLU A 577 -2.49 3.59 19.29
CA GLU A 577 -2.86 3.44 20.70
C GLU A 577 -3.19 4.78 21.36
N GLN A 578 -2.43 5.84 21.06
CA GLN A 578 -2.72 7.20 21.54
C GLN A 578 -4.11 7.69 21.07
N LEU A 579 -4.42 7.56 19.77
CA LEU A 579 -5.73 7.94 19.23
C LEU A 579 -6.89 7.12 19.85
N LEU A 580 -6.65 5.84 20.14
CA LEU A 580 -7.64 4.95 20.78
C LEU A 580 -7.85 5.24 22.28
N ALA A 581 -6.84 5.80 22.95
CA ALA A 581 -6.93 6.26 24.33
C ALA A 581 -7.61 7.64 24.44
N ASP A 582 -7.25 8.58 23.58
CA ASP A 582 -7.73 9.97 23.63
C ASP A 582 -9.20 10.14 23.21
N SER A 583 -9.77 9.18 22.48
CA SER A 583 -11.14 9.28 21.96
C SER A 583 -12.15 8.36 22.66
N PRO A 584 -13.30 8.90 23.12
CA PRO A 584 -14.46 8.11 23.54
C PRO A 584 -15.37 7.70 22.36
N GLU A 585 -15.17 8.27 21.16
CA GLU A 585 -16.00 7.99 19.97
C GLU A 585 -15.63 6.62 19.36
N PRO A 586 -16.50 5.99 18.54
CA PRO A 586 -16.17 4.70 17.91
C PRO A 586 -14.95 4.79 17.00
N LEU A 587 -13.83 4.17 17.41
CA LEU A 587 -12.57 4.20 16.69
C LEU A 587 -11.96 2.78 16.56
N SER A 588 -11.55 2.43 15.34
CA SER A 588 -11.16 1.07 14.96
C SER A 588 -10.05 1.07 13.90
N PHE A 589 -8.95 0.38 14.16
CA PHE A 589 -7.86 0.16 13.20
C PHE A 589 -7.65 -1.33 12.97
N ILE A 590 -7.65 -1.75 11.71
CA ILE A 590 -7.32 -3.12 11.29
C ILE A 590 -5.94 -3.07 10.66
N VAL A 591 -4.95 -3.60 11.39
CA VAL A 591 -3.52 -3.49 11.09
C VAL A 591 -3.04 -4.77 10.40
N PHE A 592 -2.33 -4.61 9.28
CA PHE A 592 -1.81 -5.68 8.42
C PHE A 592 -0.29 -5.57 8.35
N VAL A 593 0.43 -6.54 8.91
CA VAL A 593 1.90 -6.55 8.94
C VAL A 593 2.46 -7.93 8.62
N PRO A 594 3.67 -8.04 8.02
CA PRO A 594 4.30 -9.33 7.81
C PRO A 594 4.54 -10.06 9.14
N ASP A 595 4.19 -11.34 9.19
CA ASP A 595 4.40 -12.22 10.35
C ASP A 595 5.87 -12.70 10.39
N HIS A 596 6.80 -11.74 10.49
CA HIS A 596 8.23 -11.99 10.56
C HIS A 596 8.66 -12.14 12.03
N ARG A 597 9.26 -13.29 12.35
CA ARG A 597 9.53 -13.70 13.74
C ARG A 597 11.01 -13.90 14.09
N ASP A 598 11.90 -13.88 13.10
CA ASP A 598 13.34 -14.16 13.29
C ASP A 598 14.21 -13.11 12.55
N PRO A 599 14.59 -12.01 13.24
CA PRO A 599 14.12 -11.59 14.56
C PRO A 599 12.67 -11.04 14.51
N THR A 600 11.96 -11.09 15.64
CA THR A 600 10.62 -10.48 15.75
C THR A 600 10.74 -8.96 15.89
N PRO A 601 10.15 -8.13 15.01
CA PRO A 601 10.23 -6.66 15.13
C PRO A 601 9.48 -6.13 16.36
N ASN A 602 10.03 -5.09 17.02
CA ASN A 602 9.40 -4.41 18.16
C ASN A 602 7.94 -4.02 17.91
N ALA A 603 7.64 -3.51 16.71
CA ALA A 603 6.29 -3.13 16.30
C ALA A 603 5.30 -4.30 16.37
N LEU A 604 5.74 -5.53 16.07
CA LEU A 604 4.93 -6.74 16.14
C LEU A 604 4.67 -7.11 17.61
N VAL A 605 5.70 -7.04 18.46
CA VAL A 605 5.58 -7.26 19.92
C VAL A 605 4.60 -6.28 20.55
N LYS A 606 4.71 -4.98 20.25
CA LYS A 606 3.76 -3.96 20.74
C LYS A 606 2.34 -4.19 20.23
N LEU A 607 2.18 -4.48 18.94
CA LEU A 607 0.87 -4.73 18.31
C LEU A 607 0.15 -5.94 18.95
N GLU A 608 0.89 -6.99 19.31
CA GLU A 608 0.34 -8.15 20.01
C GLU A 608 0.16 -7.93 21.52
N ALA A 609 0.93 -7.05 22.16
CA ALA A 609 0.77 -6.70 23.57
C ALA A 609 -0.36 -5.68 23.85
N SER A 610 -0.81 -4.94 22.82
CA SER A 610 -1.76 -3.82 22.94
C SER A 610 -3.02 -4.14 23.73
N HIS A 611 -3.34 -3.28 24.71
CA HIS A 611 -4.59 -3.34 25.49
C HIS A 611 -5.86 -3.06 24.64
N PHE A 612 -5.70 -2.49 23.44
CA PHE A 612 -6.80 -2.25 22.50
C PHE A 612 -7.07 -3.44 21.57
N LYS A 613 -6.23 -4.49 21.61
CA LYS A 613 -6.37 -5.68 20.77
C LYS A 613 -7.66 -6.44 21.08
N ARG A 614 -8.52 -6.61 20.07
CA ARG A 614 -9.80 -7.35 20.17
C ARG A 614 -9.76 -8.72 19.49
N LYS A 615 -8.95 -8.87 18.45
CA LYS A 615 -8.74 -10.11 17.71
C LYS A 615 -7.38 -10.04 16.99
N GLN A 616 -6.77 -11.20 16.78
CA GLN A 616 -5.69 -11.39 15.80
C GLN A 616 -5.91 -12.67 15.02
N VAL A 617 -5.50 -12.69 13.74
CA VAL A 617 -5.36 -13.90 12.90
C VAL A 617 -4.12 -13.77 12.02
N VAL A 618 -3.61 -14.89 11.50
CA VAL A 618 -2.56 -14.90 10.47
C VAL A 618 -3.15 -15.45 9.18
N VAL A 619 -2.96 -14.73 8.06
CA VAL A 619 -3.19 -15.25 6.72
C VAL A 619 -1.90 -15.98 6.29
N PRO A 620 -1.90 -17.29 6.02
CA PRO A 620 -0.65 -18.04 5.87
C PRO A 620 0.20 -17.62 4.67
N ALA A 621 1.51 -17.86 4.76
CA ALA A 621 2.45 -17.64 3.67
C ALA A 621 2.05 -18.46 2.44
N PHE A 622 2.22 -17.89 1.24
CA PHE A 622 1.86 -18.49 -0.05
C PHE A 622 0.37 -18.80 -0.27
N GLU A 623 -0.53 -18.52 0.68
CA GLU A 623 -1.99 -18.70 0.53
C GLU A 623 -2.74 -17.43 0.12
N HIS A 624 -2.07 -16.28 0.03
CA HIS A 624 -2.67 -14.99 -0.34
C HIS A 624 -1.80 -14.17 -1.29
N GLU A 625 -2.43 -13.19 -1.94
CA GLU A 625 -1.81 -12.27 -2.89
C GLU A 625 -1.95 -10.81 -2.43
N PHE A 626 -0.97 -9.97 -2.78
CA PHE A 626 -1.06 -8.51 -2.71
C PHE A 626 -1.08 -7.92 -4.12
N ARG A 627 -1.60 -6.70 -4.26
CA ARG A 627 -1.46 -5.89 -5.48
C ARG A 627 -0.12 -5.16 -5.46
N ILE A 628 0.56 -5.11 -6.61
CA ILE A 628 1.88 -4.48 -6.73
C ILE A 628 1.83 -2.96 -6.56
N GLY A 629 2.86 -2.37 -5.95
CA GLY A 629 2.93 -0.92 -5.76
C GLY A 629 3.00 -0.11 -7.06
N ILE A 630 3.70 -0.63 -8.07
CA ILE A 630 3.84 0.00 -9.39
C ILE A 630 2.65 -0.29 -10.33
N GLN A 631 1.45 -0.56 -9.79
CA GLN A 631 0.21 -0.82 -10.56
C GLN A 631 -0.28 0.36 -11.43
N HIS A 632 0.44 1.49 -11.42
CA HIS A 632 0.23 2.64 -12.29
C HIS A 632 1.10 2.62 -13.55
N MET A 633 2.17 1.81 -13.58
CA MET A 633 3.04 1.61 -14.76
C MET A 633 2.72 0.33 -15.53
N VAL A 634 2.23 -0.71 -14.85
CA VAL A 634 1.94 -2.01 -15.45
C VAL A 634 0.65 -1.95 -16.28
N THR A 635 0.71 -2.43 -17.52
CA THR A 635 -0.44 -2.50 -18.44
C THR A 635 -1.04 -3.92 -18.51
N ASN A 636 -0.20 -4.96 -18.42
CA ASN A 636 -0.65 -6.35 -18.39
C ASN A 636 -1.36 -6.70 -17.07
N LYS A 637 -2.62 -7.15 -17.17
CA LYS A 637 -3.45 -7.44 -16.00
C LYS A 637 -3.02 -8.67 -15.19
N THR A 638 -2.31 -9.64 -15.78
CA THR A 638 -1.86 -10.84 -15.05
C THR A 638 -0.81 -10.53 -13.99
N ASP A 639 -0.06 -9.45 -14.18
CA ASP A 639 1.17 -9.17 -13.41
C ASP A 639 0.90 -8.23 -12.22
N LEU A 640 -0.36 -7.79 -12.05
CA LEU A 640 -0.80 -6.87 -11.01
C LEU A 640 -0.88 -7.48 -9.61
N ASN A 641 -0.88 -8.81 -9.50
CA ASN A 641 -0.95 -9.55 -8.23
C ASN A 641 0.36 -10.32 -7.99
N VAL A 642 0.85 -10.32 -6.75
CA VAL A 642 2.01 -11.09 -6.30
C VAL A 642 1.66 -11.89 -5.05
N LYS A 643 1.88 -13.20 -5.10
CA LYS A 643 1.71 -14.13 -3.98
C LYS A 643 2.70 -13.81 -2.85
N SER A 644 2.20 -13.67 -1.63
CA SER A 644 3.04 -13.35 -0.46
C SER A 644 3.96 -14.51 -0.09
N GLN A 645 5.23 -14.21 0.20
CA GLN A 645 6.23 -15.19 0.67
C GLN A 645 6.24 -15.32 2.20
N HIS A 646 5.44 -14.53 2.91
CA HIS A 646 5.35 -14.48 4.36
C HIS A 646 3.89 -14.52 4.80
N GLY A 647 3.64 -14.96 6.04
CA GLY A 647 2.32 -14.78 6.65
C GLY A 647 2.02 -13.28 6.81
N THR A 648 0.73 -12.92 6.80
CA THR A 648 0.29 -11.57 7.16
C THR A 648 -0.51 -11.65 8.46
N LEU A 649 0.02 -11.07 9.53
CA LEU A 649 -0.71 -10.90 10.77
C LEU A 649 -1.73 -9.77 10.59
N VAL A 650 -2.98 -10.05 10.95
CA VAL A 650 -4.11 -9.11 10.91
C VAL A 650 -4.60 -8.90 12.34
N VAL A 651 -4.59 -7.66 12.82
CA VAL A 651 -4.90 -7.30 14.21
C VAL A 651 -5.93 -6.18 14.27
N TRP A 652 -6.98 -6.37 15.07
CA TRP A 652 -8.02 -5.36 15.32
C TRP A 652 -7.70 -4.60 16.61
N LEU A 653 -7.26 -3.35 16.50
CA LEU A 653 -7.09 -2.43 17.63
C LEU A 653 -8.31 -1.50 17.69
N GLN A 654 -9.09 -1.57 18.77
CA GLN A 654 -10.36 -0.83 18.90
C GLN A 654 -10.58 -0.36 20.34
N ASN A 655 -11.03 0.88 20.51
CA ASN A 655 -11.55 1.35 21.80
C ASN A 655 -12.93 0.70 22.08
N SER A 656 -13.48 0.87 23.29
CA SER A 656 -14.72 0.19 23.69
C SER A 656 -15.92 0.54 22.80
N ALA A 657 -16.01 1.78 22.33
CA ALA A 657 -17.02 2.23 21.39
C ALA A 657 -16.82 1.64 19.97
N GLY A 658 -15.58 1.55 19.49
CA GLY A 658 -15.21 0.95 18.22
C GLY A 658 -15.48 -0.55 18.17
N TYR A 659 -15.13 -1.28 19.23
CA TYR A 659 -15.45 -2.69 19.40
C TYR A 659 -16.97 -2.94 19.43
N SER A 660 -17.73 -2.09 20.12
CA SER A 660 -19.19 -2.20 20.17
C SER A 660 -19.86 -1.98 18.80
N LYS A 661 -19.26 -1.15 17.94
CA LYS A 661 -19.80 -0.79 16.61
C LYS A 661 -19.33 -1.71 15.49
N TRP A 662 -18.09 -2.18 15.55
CA TRP A 662 -17.45 -2.99 14.50
C TRP A 662 -16.74 -4.24 15.09
N PRO A 663 -17.45 -5.10 15.86
CA PRO A 663 -16.81 -6.22 16.54
C PRO A 663 -16.26 -7.25 15.55
N PRO A 664 -15.03 -7.77 15.75
CA PRO A 664 -14.49 -8.90 15.01
C PRO A 664 -15.06 -10.24 15.50
N THR A 665 -16.33 -10.46 15.19
CA THR A 665 -17.00 -11.77 15.34
C THR A 665 -16.41 -12.79 14.37
N GLU A 666 -16.41 -14.08 14.74
CA GLU A 666 -15.79 -15.14 13.92
C GLU A 666 -16.31 -15.15 12.47
N ASP A 667 -17.64 -15.07 12.27
CA ASP A 667 -18.31 -14.93 10.96
C ASP A 667 -17.73 -13.80 10.07
N LYS A 668 -17.35 -12.66 10.66
CA LYS A 668 -16.78 -11.53 9.93
C LYS A 668 -15.29 -11.73 9.63
N VAL A 669 -14.58 -12.41 10.51
CA VAL A 669 -13.16 -12.75 10.38
C VAL A 669 -12.98 -13.86 9.34
N GLU A 670 -13.83 -14.87 9.34
CA GLU A 670 -13.91 -15.92 8.33
C GLU A 670 -14.17 -15.34 6.94
N LYS A 671 -15.16 -14.43 6.80
CA LYS A 671 -15.41 -13.69 5.55
C LYS A 671 -14.19 -12.89 5.07
N LEU A 672 -13.36 -12.38 5.98
CA LEU A 672 -12.11 -11.69 5.63
C LEU A 672 -11.02 -12.66 5.17
N LEU A 673 -10.88 -13.82 5.81
CA LEU A 673 -9.95 -14.88 5.39
C LEU A 673 -10.33 -15.44 4.01
N ASP A 674 -11.62 -15.68 3.77
CA ASP A 674 -12.15 -16.03 2.45
C ASP A 674 -11.97 -14.91 1.42
N ALA A 675 -11.98 -13.65 1.86
CA ALA A 675 -11.65 -12.51 1.03
C ALA A 675 -10.17 -12.45 0.61
N PHE A 676 -9.26 -13.17 1.29
CA PHE A 676 -7.85 -13.31 0.90
C PHE A 676 -7.58 -14.44 -0.11
N ARG A 677 -8.43 -15.47 -0.20
CA ARG A 677 -8.22 -16.61 -1.12
C ARG A 677 -8.06 -16.15 -2.58
N PRO A 678 -7.07 -16.64 -3.36
CA PRO A 678 -6.83 -16.23 -4.75
C PRO A 678 -8.08 -16.31 -5.64
N GLY A 679 -8.21 -15.36 -6.58
CA GLY A 679 -9.43 -15.19 -7.38
C GLY A 679 -9.86 -16.47 -8.13
N ARG A 680 -8.91 -17.18 -8.75
CA ARG A 680 -9.17 -18.42 -9.51
C ARG A 680 -9.75 -19.55 -8.65
N GLU A 681 -9.30 -19.64 -7.40
CA GLU A 681 -9.78 -20.65 -6.45
C GLU A 681 -11.20 -20.28 -6.01
N ARG A 682 -11.45 -19.01 -5.70
CA ARG A 682 -12.79 -18.51 -5.35
C ARG A 682 -13.80 -18.60 -6.50
N GLU A 683 -13.35 -18.46 -7.74
CA GLU A 683 -14.17 -18.61 -8.95
C GLU A 683 -14.47 -20.09 -9.22
N ARG A 684 -13.49 -20.99 -9.10
CA ARG A 684 -13.71 -22.45 -9.13
C ARG A 684 -14.70 -22.88 -8.06
N ASP A 685 -14.48 -22.51 -6.80
CA ASP A 685 -15.32 -22.93 -5.67
C ASP A 685 -16.76 -22.42 -5.83
N LYS A 686 -16.95 -21.22 -6.41
CA LYS A 686 -18.28 -20.71 -6.82
C LYS A 686 -18.91 -21.52 -7.95
N LEU A 687 -18.13 -21.93 -8.96
CA LEU A 687 -18.63 -22.77 -10.07
C LEU A 687 -19.00 -24.18 -9.58
N GLU A 688 -18.26 -24.74 -8.63
CA GLU A 688 -18.58 -26.02 -7.98
C GLU A 688 -19.83 -25.89 -7.09
N LEU A 689 -20.00 -24.80 -6.34
CA LEU A 689 -21.21 -24.52 -5.56
C LEU A 689 -22.46 -24.26 -6.42
N LEU A 690 -22.29 -23.76 -7.65
CA LEU A 690 -23.36 -23.56 -8.63
C LEU A 690 -23.58 -24.78 -9.54
N SER A 691 -22.75 -25.82 -9.44
CA SER A 691 -22.91 -27.06 -10.19
C SER A 691 -23.97 -27.94 -9.51
N PRO A 692 -24.92 -28.54 -10.26
CA PRO A 692 -25.86 -29.48 -9.68
C PRO A 692 -25.12 -30.66 -9.04
N LYS A 693 -25.37 -30.91 -7.75
CA LYS A 693 -24.92 -32.17 -7.12
C LYS A 693 -25.61 -33.32 -7.85
N ALA A 694 -24.82 -34.18 -8.48
CA ALA A 694 -25.35 -35.39 -9.12
C ALA A 694 -26.02 -36.25 -8.05
N GLU A 695 -27.31 -36.54 -8.22
CA GLU A 695 -27.99 -37.53 -7.38
C GLU A 695 -27.34 -38.91 -7.58
N PRO A 696 -27.23 -39.73 -6.52
CA PRO A 696 -26.65 -41.07 -6.62
C PRO A 696 -27.58 -41.97 -7.45
N ASN A 697 -27.31 -42.06 -8.76
CA ASN A 697 -28.13 -42.80 -9.71
C ASN A 697 -28.25 -44.29 -9.29
N PRO A 698 -29.45 -44.80 -8.95
CA PRO A 698 -29.63 -46.11 -8.31
C PRO A 698 -29.59 -47.28 -9.33
N GLN A 699 -28.62 -47.27 -10.24
CA GLN A 699 -28.40 -48.32 -11.24
C GLN A 699 -26.91 -48.63 -11.43
N THR A 700 -26.34 -49.35 -10.47
CA THR A 700 -25.08 -50.08 -10.63
C THR A 700 -25.22 -51.44 -9.95
N PRO A 701 -25.02 -52.58 -10.65
CA PRO A 701 -25.00 -53.88 -10.00
C PRO A 701 -23.84 -54.00 -9.00
N PRO A 702 -23.98 -54.76 -7.90
CA PRO A 702 -22.89 -54.97 -6.97
C PRO A 702 -21.79 -55.82 -7.61
N SER A 703 -20.60 -55.24 -7.82
CA SER A 703 -19.39 -55.99 -8.13
C SER A 703 -18.89 -56.73 -6.88
N GLU A 704 -18.60 -58.02 -7.04
CA GLU A 704 -18.36 -58.92 -5.92
C GLU A 704 -17.07 -58.63 -5.15
N THR A 705 -17.10 -58.87 -3.85
CA THR A 705 -15.95 -58.69 -2.96
C THR A 705 -15.00 -59.89 -3.09
N GLN A 706 -13.79 -59.68 -3.61
CA GLN A 706 -12.70 -60.66 -3.47
C GLN A 706 -11.45 -60.04 -2.84
N THR A 707 -10.97 -60.71 -1.79
CA THR A 707 -9.90 -60.28 -0.90
C THR A 707 -8.50 -60.55 -1.49
N GLN A 708 -7.60 -59.57 -1.43
CA GLN A 708 -6.16 -59.80 -1.59
C GLN A 708 -5.50 -60.04 -0.22
N PRO A 709 -4.75 -61.14 -0.02
CA PRO A 709 -3.70 -61.23 0.98
C PRO A 709 -2.37 -60.63 0.45
N PRO A 710 -1.45 -60.17 1.32
CA PRO A 710 -0.33 -59.32 0.92
C PRO A 710 0.97 -60.08 0.64
N LEU A 711 1.81 -59.52 -0.24
CA LEU A 711 3.24 -59.82 -0.34
C LEU A 711 4.04 -58.52 -0.53
N GLY A 712 4.94 -58.24 0.41
CA GLY A 712 6.03 -57.29 0.23
C GLY A 712 7.38 -58.03 0.19
N GLY A 713 8.40 -57.47 -0.44
CA GLY A 713 9.72 -58.10 -0.44
C GLY A 713 10.74 -57.59 -1.44
N GLY A 714 11.46 -56.53 -1.08
CA GLY A 714 12.85 -56.29 -1.52
C GLY A 714 13.09 -55.78 -2.97
N PRO A 715 14.17 -55.00 -3.21
CA PRO A 715 14.58 -54.56 -4.55
C PRO A 715 15.81 -55.30 -5.07
N GLN A 716 15.98 -55.36 -6.41
CA GLN A 716 17.22 -54.95 -7.11
C GLN A 716 17.13 -55.10 -8.65
N VAL A 717 17.67 -54.10 -9.39
CA VAL A 717 18.51 -54.21 -10.61
C VAL A 717 17.93 -55.03 -11.80
N LYS A 718 17.67 -54.45 -13.00
CA LYS A 718 18.69 -53.87 -13.92
C LYS A 718 18.07 -53.06 -15.10
N MET A 719 18.90 -52.19 -15.69
CA MET A 719 18.90 -51.62 -17.08
C MET A 719 17.77 -51.98 -18.05
N ASN A 720 17.24 -51.06 -18.88
CA ASN A 720 18.00 -50.47 -20.01
C ASN A 720 17.45 -49.12 -20.56
N ASN A 721 18.18 -48.51 -21.50
CA ASN A 721 17.92 -47.21 -22.14
C ASN A 721 16.69 -47.18 -23.07
N HIS A 722 16.19 -45.97 -23.38
CA HIS A 722 16.23 -45.41 -24.75
C HIS A 722 16.22 -43.86 -24.76
N ASN A 723 16.65 -43.27 -25.88
CA ASN A 723 17.03 -41.85 -25.98
C ASN A 723 15.89 -40.90 -26.38
N ASN A 724 16.05 -39.61 -26.05
CA ASN A 724 15.83 -38.55 -27.03
C ASN A 724 16.68 -37.31 -26.72
N VAL A 725 17.34 -36.74 -27.74
CA VAL A 725 18.21 -35.55 -27.63
C VAL A 725 17.93 -34.63 -28.82
N ALA A 726 17.73 -33.33 -28.56
CA ALA A 726 17.57 -32.32 -29.59
C ALA A 726 18.87 -31.52 -29.79
N MET A 727 19.22 -31.21 -31.05
CA MET A 727 20.39 -30.41 -31.40
C MET A 727 20.02 -28.97 -31.79
N TYR A 728 20.96 -28.04 -31.55
CA TYR A 728 20.99 -26.70 -32.15
C TYR A 728 22.16 -26.61 -33.15
N PRO A 729 22.06 -25.77 -34.20
CA PRO A 729 23.12 -25.61 -35.21
C PRO A 729 24.28 -24.71 -34.72
N PRO A 730 25.49 -24.83 -35.31
CA PRO A 730 26.68 -24.09 -34.88
C PRO A 730 26.82 -22.71 -35.54
N VAL A 731 27.63 -21.85 -34.91
CA VAL A 731 28.20 -20.61 -35.48
C VAL A 731 29.55 -20.94 -36.13
N GLY A 732 29.92 -20.26 -37.21
CA GLY A 732 31.20 -20.44 -37.90
C GLY A 732 32.07 -19.17 -37.91
N SER A 733 33.37 -19.38 -37.72
CA SER A 733 34.52 -18.48 -37.98
C SER A 733 34.39 -17.01 -37.55
#